data_AF-A0A554RZJ2-F1
#
_entry.id   AF-A0A554RZJ2-F1
#
_cell.length_a   1.000
_cell.length_b   1.000
_cell.length_c   1.000
_cell.angle_alpha   90.00
_cell.angle_beta   90.00
_cell.angle_gamma   90.00
#
_symmetry.space_group_name_H-M   'P 1'
#
loop_
_entity.id
_entity.type
_entity.pdbx_description
1 polymer ?
#
loop_
_entity_poly.entity_id
_entity_poly.type
_entity_poly.pdbx_seq_one_letter_code
_entity_poly.pdbx_strand_id
1 'polypeptide(L)'
;MARPKKADTSTGSFFEEDYLVRTLGRIAHDPEVALTELVANAWDAGASLVDITVPGVRETALVVQDDGHGMSAAQFKGRWMRLGYDRIKHQGVQVEFPPERADWRRKAYGRNGVGRHGLLCFADHYEVETWREGKGTGFEIGTQSSETPFKIMKETTFLRSSHGTRLSVVVERHLPDEGRIREILSARFLHDPQFVLRVNGQSVSLADQSGLIERAPLNIPGCPSAEAFVVDSSRAAKSTIYQGVAFWVNGRLVGSPSWVVGSEAVIDGRARFAKRYSIVVKTDDGWTSEIEPDWARFKAGAKTDALFEAVRQYAQQVFGKLSSDLVEESSEEALVRNREEFKGLSQLGRIEVASFARDLVKSNPTVHPDTLSAAVQALINLEKSRGGAGLLEKLTKLDDSDIEGLDRLLSQWTVRDALSVLDEIDHRLAVVTAIEKLCGDPATDELHTLHPLVTQARWLFGPEFDSSEYASNVSLRTATAKIFGKRVSTTAFANARQRPDIVSLADATCSVVGTEAFDSANSNLMRIQDVLIIELKKGKSAIGREEMNQADGYIQDFLGSGALDGTPTFRAFVVGYEIAPKTAREKEIKEESVLRGKVMATTYGQLTRTAHQRLFRLKERIPARYEDVSGADLSARVMQTATQAPLSLVSTSADQPKA
;
A
#
# COMPACT_ATOMS: atom_id res chain seq x y z
N MET A 1 -29.46 -47.03 37.35
CA MET A 1 -29.72 -46.49 36.00
C MET A 1 -30.15 -45.03 36.14
N ALA A 2 -29.28 -44.09 35.78
CA ALA A 2 -29.65 -42.67 35.74
C ALA A 2 -30.25 -42.38 34.36
N ARG A 3 -31.48 -41.84 34.34
CA ARG A 3 -32.09 -41.31 33.11
C ARG A 3 -31.23 -40.15 32.58
N PRO A 4 -30.98 -40.05 31.26
CA PRO A 4 -30.27 -38.90 30.73
C PRO A 4 -31.12 -37.65 30.94
N LYS A 5 -30.51 -36.60 31.50
CA LYS A 5 -31.11 -35.26 31.58
C LYS A 5 -31.40 -34.80 30.14
N LYS A 6 -32.65 -34.44 29.85
CA LYS A 6 -33.01 -33.69 28.63
C LYS A 6 -32.17 -32.40 28.61
N ALA A 7 -31.44 -32.19 27.54
CA ALA A 7 -30.76 -30.93 27.28
C ALA A 7 -31.81 -29.81 27.22
N ASP A 8 -31.55 -28.71 27.91
CA ASP A 8 -32.38 -27.50 27.89
C ASP A 8 -32.28 -26.88 26.48
N THR A 9 -33.35 -26.96 25.69
CA THR A 9 -33.41 -26.48 24.31
C THR A 9 -33.76 -25.00 24.20
N SER A 10 -33.84 -24.26 25.31
CA SER A 10 -34.30 -22.86 25.33
C SER A 10 -33.30 -21.83 24.77
N THR A 11 -32.07 -22.24 24.45
CA THR A 11 -30.99 -21.37 23.90
C THR A 11 -30.32 -21.92 22.63
N GLY A 12 -30.94 -22.89 21.96
CA GLY A 12 -30.40 -23.49 20.73
C GLY A 12 -30.47 -22.54 19.52
N SER A 13 -29.42 -22.52 18.70
CA SER A 13 -29.48 -21.90 17.36
C SER A 13 -30.22 -22.83 16.40
N PHE A 14 -31.24 -22.31 15.73
CA PHE A 14 -31.98 -23.01 14.68
C PHE A 14 -31.53 -22.55 13.30
N PHE A 15 -31.80 -23.37 12.28
CA PHE A 15 -31.49 -23.11 10.89
C PHE A 15 -32.78 -23.04 10.07
N GLU A 16 -32.82 -22.14 9.09
CA GLU A 16 -33.85 -22.16 8.05
C GLU A 16 -33.66 -23.38 7.14
N GLU A 17 -34.75 -23.90 6.56
CA GLU A 17 -34.73 -25.11 5.71
C GLU A 17 -33.81 -24.96 4.48
N ASP A 18 -33.60 -23.73 4.01
CA ASP A 18 -32.75 -23.39 2.86
C ASP A 18 -31.36 -22.88 3.24
N TYR A 19 -31.01 -22.87 4.54
CA TYR A 19 -29.78 -22.27 5.05
C TYR A 19 -28.53 -22.79 4.32
N LEU A 20 -28.43 -24.10 4.14
CA LEU A 20 -27.27 -24.72 3.52
C LEU A 20 -27.18 -24.35 2.03
N VAL A 21 -28.30 -24.39 1.31
CA VAL A 21 -28.38 -24.02 -0.12
C VAL A 21 -27.93 -22.58 -0.34
N ARG A 22 -28.40 -21.65 0.50
CA ARG A 22 -28.00 -20.23 0.43
C ARG A 22 -26.53 -20.02 0.75
N THR A 23 -26.02 -20.73 1.75
CA THR A 23 -24.62 -20.57 2.20
C THR A 23 -23.60 -21.15 1.22
N LEU A 24 -23.99 -22.16 0.42
CA LEU A 24 -23.14 -22.77 -0.60
C LEU A 24 -22.93 -21.89 -1.85
N GLY A 25 -23.71 -20.82 -2.02
CA GLY A 25 -23.58 -19.88 -3.14
C GLY A 25 -23.66 -20.60 -4.49
N ARG A 26 -22.71 -20.33 -5.40
CA ARG A 26 -22.71 -20.94 -6.75
C ARG A 26 -22.69 -22.47 -6.75
N ILE A 27 -22.14 -23.12 -5.73
CA ILE A 27 -22.09 -24.59 -5.66
C ILE A 27 -23.51 -25.19 -5.65
N ALA A 28 -24.49 -24.50 -5.08
CA ALA A 28 -25.88 -24.97 -5.05
C ALA A 28 -26.77 -24.40 -6.17
N HIS A 29 -26.22 -23.59 -7.09
CA HIS A 29 -27.01 -22.91 -8.13
C HIS A 29 -26.45 -23.07 -9.54
N ASP A 30 -25.20 -23.53 -9.68
CA ASP A 30 -24.51 -23.66 -10.96
C ASP A 30 -24.04 -25.12 -11.15
N PRO A 31 -24.65 -25.88 -12.07
CA PRO A 31 -24.30 -27.28 -12.34
C PRO A 31 -22.83 -27.49 -12.68
N GLU A 32 -22.20 -26.55 -13.39
CA GLU A 32 -20.77 -26.65 -13.76
C GLU A 32 -19.89 -26.62 -12.52
N VAL A 33 -20.19 -25.70 -11.61
CA VAL A 33 -19.45 -25.54 -10.35
C VAL A 33 -19.70 -26.75 -9.45
N ALA A 34 -20.96 -27.14 -9.29
CA ALA A 34 -21.36 -28.30 -8.48
C ALA A 34 -20.62 -29.57 -8.92
N LEU A 35 -20.67 -29.92 -10.20
CA LEU A 35 -20.02 -31.13 -10.72
C LEU A 35 -18.50 -31.03 -10.68
N THR A 36 -17.91 -29.83 -10.85
CA THR A 36 -16.46 -29.64 -10.67
C THR A 36 -16.01 -29.95 -9.25
N GLU A 37 -16.77 -29.47 -8.25
CA GLU A 37 -16.47 -29.77 -6.85
C GLU A 37 -16.62 -31.27 -6.53
N LEU A 38 -17.60 -31.95 -7.11
CA LEU A 38 -17.77 -33.40 -6.93
C LEU A 38 -16.63 -34.20 -7.56
N VAL A 39 -16.18 -33.83 -8.77
CA VAL A 39 -14.99 -34.45 -9.40
C VAL A 39 -13.72 -34.14 -8.60
N ALA A 40 -13.59 -32.94 -8.04
CA ALA A 40 -12.47 -32.60 -7.14
C ALA A 40 -12.47 -33.46 -5.86
N ASN A 41 -13.64 -33.82 -5.31
CA ASN A 41 -13.71 -34.74 -4.18
C ASN A 41 -13.29 -36.16 -4.57
N ALA A 42 -13.64 -36.63 -5.77
CA ALA A 42 -13.18 -37.92 -6.29
C ALA A 42 -11.65 -37.94 -6.51
N TRP A 43 -11.10 -36.85 -7.06
CA TRP A 43 -9.65 -36.64 -7.14
C TRP A 43 -8.98 -36.74 -5.76
N ASP A 44 -9.55 -36.04 -4.77
CA ASP A 44 -9.04 -36.04 -3.39
C ASP A 44 -9.14 -37.40 -2.70
N ALA A 45 -10.01 -38.28 -3.21
CA ALA A 45 -10.17 -39.66 -2.78
C ALA A 45 -9.22 -40.64 -3.48
N GLY A 46 -8.31 -40.16 -4.34
CA GLY A 46 -7.34 -41.02 -5.03
C GLY A 46 -7.96 -41.84 -6.16
N ALA A 47 -9.06 -41.36 -6.74
CA ALA A 47 -9.68 -41.98 -7.90
C ALA A 47 -8.77 -41.89 -9.13
N SER A 48 -8.81 -42.93 -9.97
CA SER A 48 -8.26 -42.94 -11.32
C SER A 48 -9.34 -42.78 -12.39
N LEU A 49 -10.59 -43.11 -12.05
CA LEU A 49 -11.75 -43.03 -12.92
C LEU A 49 -12.92 -42.35 -12.20
N VAL A 50 -13.55 -41.41 -12.89
CA VAL A 50 -14.83 -40.82 -12.48
C VAL A 50 -15.82 -40.96 -13.64
N ASP A 51 -16.94 -41.62 -13.37
CA ASP A 51 -18.06 -41.78 -14.29
C ASP A 51 -19.22 -40.89 -13.85
N ILE A 52 -19.63 -39.97 -14.72
CA ILE A 52 -20.78 -39.09 -14.50
C ILE A 52 -21.89 -39.49 -15.47
N THR A 53 -23.08 -39.74 -14.93
CA THR A 53 -24.31 -39.91 -15.71
C THR A 53 -25.14 -38.63 -15.59
N VAL A 54 -25.28 -37.89 -16.69
CA VAL A 54 -26.10 -36.68 -16.79
C VAL A 54 -27.43 -37.07 -17.45
N PRO A 55 -28.58 -36.86 -16.80
CA PRO A 55 -29.86 -37.21 -17.39
C PRO A 55 -30.27 -36.24 -18.49
N GLY A 56 -30.97 -36.73 -19.53
CA GLY A 56 -31.48 -35.88 -20.61
C GLY A 56 -32.76 -35.10 -20.25
N VAL A 57 -33.43 -35.48 -19.17
CA VAL A 57 -34.66 -34.83 -18.66
C VAL A 57 -34.63 -34.77 -17.13
N ARG A 58 -35.45 -33.88 -16.55
CA ARG A 58 -35.67 -33.83 -15.09
C ARG A 58 -36.36 -35.08 -14.57
N GLU A 59 -36.44 -35.21 -13.25
CA GLU A 59 -37.01 -36.36 -12.54
C GLU A 59 -36.29 -37.68 -12.86
N THR A 60 -35.05 -37.59 -13.34
CA THR A 60 -34.17 -38.72 -13.63
C THR A 60 -32.89 -38.56 -12.82
N ALA A 61 -32.26 -39.68 -12.45
CA ALA A 61 -31.08 -39.67 -11.61
C ALA A 61 -29.85 -39.12 -12.34
N LEU A 62 -29.19 -38.13 -11.72
CA LEU A 62 -27.80 -37.79 -11.97
C LEU A 62 -26.93 -38.63 -11.03
N VAL A 63 -25.85 -39.21 -11.57
CA VAL A 63 -24.94 -40.08 -10.81
C VAL A 63 -23.50 -39.64 -11.02
N VAL A 64 -22.74 -39.53 -9.94
CA VAL A 64 -21.27 -39.36 -9.98
C VAL A 64 -20.66 -40.54 -9.22
N GLN A 65 -19.85 -41.34 -9.89
CA GLN A 65 -19.21 -42.51 -9.30
C GLN A 65 -17.70 -42.44 -9.49
N ASP A 66 -16.95 -42.71 -8.42
CA ASP A 66 -15.50 -42.79 -8.43
C ASP A 66 -14.99 -44.14 -7.92
N ASP A 67 -13.78 -44.49 -8.36
CA ASP A 67 -13.01 -45.65 -7.89
C ASP A 67 -11.97 -45.28 -6.82
N GLY A 68 -12.21 -44.21 -6.06
CA GLY A 68 -11.32 -43.75 -4.99
C GLY A 68 -11.34 -44.66 -3.76
N HIS A 69 -10.67 -44.26 -2.69
CA HIS A 69 -10.48 -45.08 -1.49
C HIS A 69 -11.78 -45.35 -0.69
N GLY A 70 -12.86 -44.62 -0.95
CA GLY A 70 -14.13 -44.74 -0.22
C GLY A 70 -14.05 -44.40 1.28
N MET A 71 -15.14 -44.54 2.01
CA MET A 71 -15.20 -44.21 3.44
C MET A 71 -15.91 -45.32 4.24
N SER A 72 -15.49 -45.50 5.49
CA SER A 72 -16.31 -46.20 6.48
C SER A 72 -17.46 -45.31 6.97
N ALA A 73 -18.50 -45.89 7.55
CA ALA A 73 -19.62 -45.13 8.12
C ALA A 73 -19.17 -44.08 9.15
N ALA A 74 -18.15 -44.40 9.97
CA ALA A 74 -17.58 -43.46 10.94
C ALA A 74 -16.82 -42.31 10.25
N GLN A 75 -16.05 -42.61 9.20
CA GLN A 75 -15.39 -41.58 8.39
C GLN A 75 -16.42 -40.68 7.69
N PHE A 76 -17.48 -41.25 7.12
CA PHE A 76 -18.56 -40.47 6.51
C PHE A 76 -19.18 -39.50 7.52
N LYS A 77 -19.61 -39.98 8.69
CA LYS A 77 -20.20 -39.14 9.75
C LYS A 77 -19.22 -38.08 10.27
N GLY A 78 -17.93 -38.41 10.38
CA GLY A 78 -16.92 -37.47 10.87
C GLY A 78 -16.46 -36.44 9.84
N ARG A 79 -16.44 -36.80 8.56
CA ARG A 79 -15.95 -35.97 7.45
C ARG A 79 -17.11 -35.30 6.72
N TRP A 80 -18.00 -36.08 6.11
CA TRP A 80 -19.08 -35.58 5.26
C TRP A 80 -20.11 -34.75 6.03
N MET A 81 -20.50 -35.19 7.23
CA MET A 81 -21.51 -34.49 8.04
C MET A 81 -20.97 -33.28 8.81
N ARG A 82 -19.67 -32.96 8.72
CA ARG A 82 -19.07 -31.81 9.40
C ARG A 82 -19.01 -30.60 8.47
N LEU A 83 -19.78 -29.54 8.74
CA LEU A 83 -19.64 -28.28 8.01
C LEU A 83 -18.26 -27.65 8.20
N GLY A 84 -17.72 -27.04 7.14
CA GLY A 84 -16.42 -26.37 7.19
C GLY A 84 -15.26 -27.32 7.52
N TYR A 85 -15.32 -28.58 7.08
CA TYR A 85 -14.27 -29.57 7.38
C TYR A 85 -12.92 -29.12 6.83
N ASP A 86 -11.97 -28.89 7.73
CA ASP A 86 -10.59 -28.58 7.40
C ASP A 86 -9.83 -29.86 7.02
N ARG A 87 -9.70 -30.08 5.70
CA ARG A 87 -8.99 -31.25 5.17
C ARG A 87 -7.52 -31.23 5.58
N ILE A 88 -6.86 -30.07 5.53
CA ILE A 88 -5.42 -29.97 5.77
C ILE A 88 -5.12 -30.38 7.22
N LYS A 89 -5.91 -29.91 8.17
CA LYS A 89 -5.78 -30.27 9.59
C LYS A 89 -5.99 -31.75 9.88
N HIS A 90 -6.92 -32.39 9.17
CA HIS A 90 -7.34 -33.76 9.50
C HIS A 90 -6.71 -34.86 8.62
N GLN A 91 -6.30 -34.54 7.40
CA GLN A 91 -5.79 -35.49 6.39
C GLN A 91 -4.49 -35.03 5.72
N GLY A 92 -3.98 -33.81 6.01
CA GLY A 92 -2.80 -33.25 5.35
C GLY A 92 -3.08 -32.74 3.93
N VAL A 93 -2.00 -32.50 3.17
CA VAL A 93 -2.08 -31.98 1.78
C VAL A 93 -2.01 -33.06 0.71
N GLN A 94 -1.61 -34.27 1.08
CA GLN A 94 -1.46 -35.40 0.16
C GLN A 94 -2.76 -36.22 0.08
N VAL A 95 -2.98 -36.81 -1.09
CA VAL A 95 -4.10 -37.72 -1.36
C VAL A 95 -3.76 -39.13 -0.86
N GLU A 96 -4.74 -39.78 -0.25
CA GLU A 96 -4.70 -41.22 0.05
C GLU A 96 -5.13 -41.99 -1.21
N PHE A 97 -4.40 -43.03 -1.57
CA PHE A 97 -4.74 -43.87 -2.73
C PHE A 97 -5.20 -45.25 -2.30
N PRO A 98 -6.07 -45.90 -3.09
CA PRO A 98 -6.33 -47.33 -2.96
C PRO A 98 -5.06 -48.19 -3.02
N PRO A 99 -5.05 -49.41 -2.43
CA PRO A 99 -3.85 -50.25 -2.32
C PRO A 99 -3.15 -50.54 -3.65
N GLU A 100 -3.90 -50.74 -4.72
CA GLU A 100 -3.37 -51.01 -6.06
C GLU A 100 -2.72 -49.79 -6.74
N ARG A 101 -2.87 -48.60 -6.14
CA ARG A 101 -2.24 -47.35 -6.58
C ARG A 101 -1.39 -46.71 -5.46
N ALA A 102 -0.87 -47.53 -4.54
CA ALA A 102 -0.11 -47.06 -3.38
C ALA A 102 1.15 -46.22 -3.72
N ASP A 103 1.68 -46.35 -4.94
CA ASP A 103 2.86 -45.61 -5.41
C ASP A 103 2.51 -44.27 -6.08
N TRP A 104 1.22 -43.95 -6.21
CA TRP A 104 0.77 -42.67 -6.78
C TRP A 104 0.86 -41.55 -5.75
N ARG A 105 1.09 -40.34 -6.23
CA ARG A 105 1.24 -39.14 -5.40
C ARG A 105 0.49 -37.99 -6.07
N ARG A 106 -0.45 -37.38 -5.35
CA ARG A 106 -1.20 -36.18 -5.77
C ARG A 106 -1.44 -35.27 -4.58
N LYS A 107 -1.47 -33.97 -4.84
CA LYS A 107 -1.96 -32.99 -3.88
C LYS A 107 -3.48 -32.88 -3.98
N ALA A 108 -4.12 -32.73 -2.84
CA ALA A 108 -5.55 -32.52 -2.78
C ALA A 108 -5.95 -31.10 -3.21
N TYR A 109 -7.12 -30.97 -3.84
CA TYR A 109 -7.74 -29.69 -4.17
C TYR A 109 -8.52 -29.12 -2.99
N GLY A 110 -9.26 -29.96 -2.27
CA GLY A 110 -10.15 -29.57 -1.20
C GLY A 110 -9.40 -29.03 0.02
N ARG A 111 -9.92 -27.94 0.60
CA ARG A 111 -9.41 -27.36 1.86
C ARG A 111 -10.48 -27.25 2.94
N ASN A 112 -11.64 -26.67 2.62
CA ASN A 112 -12.63 -26.24 3.60
C ASN A 112 -13.90 -27.12 3.65
N GLY A 113 -13.96 -28.22 2.89
CA GLY A 113 -15.05 -29.21 2.97
C GLY A 113 -16.45 -28.71 2.57
N VAL A 114 -16.54 -27.69 1.71
CA VAL A 114 -17.81 -27.09 1.29
C VAL A 114 -18.40 -27.79 0.06
N GLY A 115 -17.56 -28.17 -0.91
CA GLY A 115 -17.96 -28.68 -2.23
C GLY A 115 -18.68 -30.04 -2.27
N ARG A 116 -18.56 -30.86 -1.22
CA ARG A 116 -19.19 -32.20 -1.17
C ARG A 116 -20.72 -32.20 -1.17
N HIS A 117 -21.35 -31.08 -0.84
CA HIS A 117 -22.80 -30.94 -0.90
C HIS A 117 -23.28 -30.41 -2.27
N GLY A 118 -22.46 -30.51 -3.32
CA GLY A 118 -22.79 -30.04 -4.67
C GLY A 118 -24.08 -30.65 -5.26
N LEU A 119 -24.49 -31.84 -4.81
CA LEU A 119 -25.76 -32.44 -5.24
C LEU A 119 -27.00 -31.63 -4.82
N LEU A 120 -26.89 -30.77 -3.80
CA LEU A 120 -27.94 -29.81 -3.43
C LEU A 120 -28.22 -28.77 -4.51
N CYS A 121 -27.38 -28.69 -5.54
CA CYS A 121 -27.68 -27.95 -6.75
C CYS A 121 -28.92 -28.52 -7.46
N PHE A 122 -29.16 -29.83 -7.38
CA PHE A 122 -30.15 -30.52 -8.22
C PHE A 122 -31.45 -30.89 -7.49
N ALA A 123 -31.41 -31.11 -6.17
CA ALA A 123 -32.56 -31.38 -5.31
C ALA A 123 -32.21 -31.15 -3.82
N ASP A 124 -33.21 -31.15 -2.95
CA ASP A 124 -33.02 -30.98 -1.49
C ASP A 124 -32.68 -32.28 -0.75
N HIS A 125 -32.69 -33.39 -1.48
CA HIS A 125 -32.33 -34.71 -1.00
C HIS A 125 -31.37 -35.39 -1.99
N TYR A 126 -30.42 -36.17 -1.46
CA TYR A 126 -29.49 -36.94 -2.29
C TYR A 126 -28.98 -38.17 -1.54
N GLU A 127 -28.43 -39.12 -2.30
CA GLU A 127 -27.90 -40.37 -1.78
C GLU A 127 -26.37 -40.43 -1.93
N VAL A 128 -25.72 -41.01 -0.93
CA VAL A 128 -24.29 -41.32 -0.94
C VAL A 128 -24.09 -42.77 -0.57
N GLU A 129 -23.59 -43.56 -1.49
CA GLU A 129 -23.09 -44.90 -1.24
C GLU A 129 -21.57 -44.85 -1.24
N THR A 130 -20.93 -45.37 -0.20
CA THR A 130 -19.46 -45.41 -0.13
C THR A 130 -19.01 -46.73 0.44
N TRP A 131 -17.92 -47.27 -0.11
CA TRP A 131 -17.46 -48.62 0.25
C TRP A 131 -15.94 -48.72 0.24
N ARG A 132 -15.42 -49.51 1.18
CA ARG A 132 -14.00 -49.79 1.40
C ARG A 132 -13.85 -51.09 2.18
N GLU A 133 -12.78 -51.83 1.95
CA GLU A 133 -12.41 -53.02 2.75
C GLU A 133 -13.56 -54.05 2.88
N GLY A 134 -14.27 -54.30 1.78
CA GLY A 134 -15.35 -55.30 1.75
C GLY A 134 -16.70 -54.81 2.30
N LYS A 135 -16.77 -53.59 2.86
CA LYS A 135 -17.98 -53.04 3.50
C LYS A 135 -18.43 -51.77 2.82
N GLY A 136 -19.73 -51.63 2.62
CA GLY A 136 -20.37 -50.46 2.07
C GLY A 136 -21.47 -49.91 2.98
N THR A 137 -21.71 -48.61 2.87
CA THR A 137 -22.78 -47.92 3.59
C THR A 137 -23.44 -46.91 2.65
N GLY A 138 -24.77 -46.92 2.61
CA GLY A 138 -25.61 -45.97 1.88
C GLY A 138 -26.28 -44.99 2.84
N PHE A 139 -26.24 -43.71 2.51
CA PHE A 139 -26.82 -42.61 3.28
C PHE A 139 -27.76 -41.80 2.40
N GLU A 140 -28.97 -41.59 2.87
CA GLU A 140 -29.90 -40.61 2.30
C GLU A 140 -29.79 -39.31 3.12
N ILE A 141 -29.44 -38.21 2.47
CA ILE A 141 -29.22 -36.91 3.09
C ILE A 141 -30.33 -35.95 2.67
N GLY A 142 -30.89 -35.20 3.61
CA GLY A 142 -31.87 -34.15 3.34
C GLY A 142 -31.63 -32.88 4.15
N THR A 143 -32.09 -31.73 3.64
CA THR A 143 -31.98 -30.41 4.28
C THR A 143 -33.19 -30.00 5.12
N GLN A 144 -34.26 -30.78 5.13
CA GLN A 144 -35.52 -30.50 5.84
C GLN A 144 -35.38 -30.71 7.37
N SER A 145 -34.68 -29.80 8.05
CA SER A 145 -34.47 -29.82 9.49
C SER A 145 -34.22 -28.41 10.01
N SER A 146 -34.93 -28.02 11.06
CA SER A 146 -34.73 -26.73 11.73
C SER A 146 -33.65 -26.77 12.82
N GLU A 147 -33.33 -27.95 13.35
CA GLU A 147 -32.30 -28.13 14.39
C GLU A 147 -30.89 -28.27 13.81
N THR A 148 -30.78 -28.78 12.59
CA THR A 148 -29.49 -28.98 11.89
C THR A 148 -29.64 -28.62 10.43
N PRO A 149 -28.60 -28.06 9.78
CA PRO A 149 -28.70 -27.60 8.38
C PRO A 149 -28.87 -28.73 7.34
N PHE A 150 -28.61 -29.97 7.74
CA PHE A 150 -28.87 -31.21 7.00
C PHE A 150 -28.82 -32.39 7.97
N LYS A 151 -29.39 -33.54 7.58
CA LYS A 151 -29.40 -34.76 8.40
C LYS A 151 -29.36 -36.02 7.53
N ILE A 152 -28.95 -37.13 8.16
CA ILE A 152 -29.10 -38.47 7.58
C ILE A 152 -30.55 -38.91 7.82
N MET A 153 -31.31 -39.10 6.75
CA MET A 153 -32.68 -39.58 6.75
C MET A 153 -32.73 -41.10 6.89
N LYS A 154 -31.80 -41.78 6.21
CA LYS A 154 -31.72 -43.23 6.14
C LYS A 154 -30.27 -43.68 6.04
N GLU A 155 -29.96 -44.77 6.72
CA GLU A 155 -28.65 -45.43 6.68
C GLU A 155 -28.86 -46.91 6.35
N THR A 156 -28.11 -47.42 5.38
CA THR A 156 -28.15 -48.82 4.93
C THR A 156 -26.73 -49.37 4.83
N THR A 157 -26.56 -50.68 4.99
CA THR A 157 -25.26 -51.34 4.87
C THR A 157 -25.31 -52.43 3.81
N PHE A 158 -24.19 -52.62 3.13
CA PHE A 158 -24.05 -53.66 2.11
C PHE A 158 -22.60 -54.18 2.07
N LEU A 159 -22.37 -55.29 1.38
CA LEU A 159 -21.03 -55.84 1.15
C LEU A 159 -20.58 -55.52 -0.27
N ARG A 160 -19.33 -55.05 -0.41
CA ARG A 160 -18.72 -54.75 -1.71
C ARG A 160 -17.21 -54.82 -1.60
N SER A 161 -16.59 -55.68 -2.41
CA SER A 161 -15.15 -56.00 -2.34
C SER A 161 -14.24 -54.91 -2.91
N SER A 162 -14.74 -54.07 -3.81
CA SER A 162 -14.02 -52.91 -4.36
C SER A 162 -13.90 -51.77 -3.33
N HIS A 163 -13.43 -50.61 -3.77
CA HIS A 163 -13.48 -49.32 -3.06
C HIS A 163 -14.11 -48.26 -3.97
N GLY A 164 -14.62 -47.17 -3.39
CA GLY A 164 -15.20 -46.07 -4.16
C GLY A 164 -16.36 -45.39 -3.47
N THR A 165 -16.91 -44.39 -4.16
CA THR A 165 -18.11 -43.66 -3.75
C THR A 165 -19.02 -43.47 -4.94
N ARG A 166 -20.33 -43.57 -4.72
CA ARG A 166 -21.38 -43.27 -5.67
C ARG A 166 -22.32 -42.25 -5.05
N LEU A 167 -22.48 -41.15 -5.75
CA LEU A 167 -23.36 -40.04 -5.41
C LEU A 167 -24.53 -40.07 -6.39
N SER A 168 -25.77 -40.02 -5.90
CA SER A 168 -26.95 -39.94 -6.75
C SER A 168 -27.96 -38.91 -6.26
N VAL A 169 -28.61 -38.23 -7.20
CA VAL A 169 -29.67 -37.26 -6.95
C VAL A 169 -30.69 -37.32 -8.07
N VAL A 170 -31.98 -37.29 -7.74
CA VAL A 170 -33.04 -37.11 -8.74
C VAL A 170 -33.09 -35.63 -9.11
N VAL A 171 -32.92 -35.29 -10.39
CA VAL A 171 -32.78 -33.89 -10.80
C VAL A 171 -34.12 -33.19 -10.89
N GLU A 172 -34.45 -32.38 -9.89
CA GLU A 172 -35.67 -31.54 -9.83
C GLU A 172 -35.43 -30.15 -10.45
N ARG A 173 -34.19 -29.64 -10.34
CA ARG A 173 -33.76 -28.30 -10.76
C ARG A 173 -32.37 -28.30 -11.39
N HIS A 174 -32.05 -27.21 -12.09
CA HIS A 174 -30.74 -26.96 -12.71
C HIS A 174 -30.22 -28.14 -13.57
N LEU A 175 -31.06 -28.68 -14.47
CA LEU A 175 -30.68 -29.77 -15.38
C LEU A 175 -29.37 -29.44 -16.13
N PRO A 176 -28.28 -30.21 -15.95
CA PRO A 176 -27.02 -29.95 -16.65
C PRO A 176 -27.10 -30.28 -18.14
N ASP A 177 -26.33 -29.55 -18.94
CA ASP A 177 -26.10 -29.89 -20.35
C ASP A 177 -24.90 -30.85 -20.47
N GLU A 178 -25.13 -32.04 -21.03
CA GLU A 178 -24.13 -33.09 -21.14
C GLU A 178 -22.86 -32.64 -21.88
N GLY A 179 -23.03 -32.02 -23.05
CA GLY A 179 -21.91 -31.61 -23.92
C GLY A 179 -21.02 -30.58 -23.23
N ARG A 180 -21.65 -29.57 -22.63
CA ARG A 180 -20.97 -28.50 -21.91
C ARG A 180 -20.30 -28.99 -20.63
N ILE A 181 -20.93 -29.88 -19.87
CA ILE A 181 -20.32 -30.49 -18.68
C ILE A 181 -19.10 -31.32 -19.08
N ARG A 182 -19.19 -32.11 -20.14
CA ARG A 182 -18.06 -32.89 -20.66
C ARG A 182 -16.88 -31.99 -21.00
N GLU A 183 -17.10 -30.95 -21.80
CA GLU A 183 -16.08 -30.00 -22.22
C GLU A 183 -15.40 -29.29 -21.03
N ILE A 184 -16.19 -28.76 -20.10
CA ILE A 184 -15.65 -27.99 -18.96
C ILE A 184 -14.82 -28.88 -18.03
N LEU A 185 -15.35 -30.07 -17.70
CA LEU A 185 -14.67 -30.94 -16.75
C LEU A 185 -13.44 -31.60 -17.39
N SER A 186 -13.48 -31.97 -18.67
CA SER A 186 -12.31 -32.52 -19.37
C SER A 186 -11.17 -31.52 -19.44
N ALA A 187 -11.46 -30.24 -19.66
CA ALA A 187 -10.43 -29.20 -19.69
C ALA A 187 -9.83 -28.92 -18.29
N ARG A 188 -10.64 -28.92 -17.22
CA ARG A 188 -10.16 -28.63 -15.84
C ARG A 188 -9.28 -29.74 -15.28
N PHE A 189 -9.62 -31.00 -15.51
CA PHE A 189 -8.87 -32.13 -14.98
C PHE A 189 -7.90 -32.75 -15.99
N LEU A 190 -7.62 -32.03 -17.07
CA LEU A 190 -6.78 -32.48 -18.18
C LEU A 190 -5.37 -32.88 -17.74
N HIS A 191 -4.79 -32.17 -16.78
CA HIS A 191 -3.36 -32.13 -16.53
C HIS A 191 -2.74 -33.41 -15.95
N ASP A 192 -3.52 -34.38 -15.48
CA ASP A 192 -3.01 -35.71 -15.11
C ASP A 192 -3.59 -36.79 -16.03
N PRO A 193 -2.76 -37.40 -16.91
CA PRO A 193 -3.22 -38.38 -17.87
C PRO A 193 -3.68 -39.69 -17.21
N GLN A 194 -3.36 -39.93 -15.94
CA GLN A 194 -3.79 -41.10 -15.17
C GLN A 194 -5.14 -40.88 -14.47
N PHE A 195 -5.77 -39.72 -14.66
CA PHE A 195 -7.10 -39.42 -14.15
C PHE A 195 -8.09 -39.31 -15.32
N VAL A 196 -8.98 -40.30 -15.43
CA VAL A 196 -9.94 -40.41 -16.53
C VAL A 196 -11.32 -39.96 -16.06
N LEU A 197 -11.89 -38.99 -16.78
CA LEU A 197 -13.26 -38.55 -16.56
C LEU A 197 -14.14 -38.95 -17.75
N ARG A 198 -15.29 -39.55 -17.46
CA ARG A 198 -16.31 -39.91 -18.45
C ARG A 198 -17.64 -39.26 -18.10
N VAL A 199 -18.29 -38.69 -19.11
CA VAL A 199 -19.65 -38.14 -19.01
C VAL A 199 -20.52 -38.89 -20.00
N ASN A 200 -21.54 -39.60 -19.50
CA ASN A 200 -22.40 -40.52 -20.26
C ASN A 200 -21.57 -41.55 -21.06
N GLY A 201 -20.52 -42.08 -20.44
CA GLY A 201 -19.62 -43.08 -21.02
C GLY A 201 -18.56 -42.54 -21.98
N GLN A 202 -18.56 -41.24 -22.29
CA GLN A 202 -17.60 -40.63 -23.20
C GLN A 202 -16.55 -39.81 -22.44
N SER A 203 -15.27 -39.98 -22.80
CA SER A 203 -14.14 -39.17 -22.33
C SER A 203 -13.53 -38.37 -23.48
N VAL A 204 -12.97 -37.19 -23.20
CA VAL A 204 -12.31 -36.36 -24.21
C VAL A 204 -10.79 -36.50 -24.05
N SER A 205 -10.10 -36.90 -25.12
CA SER A 205 -8.63 -36.98 -25.12
C SER A 205 -8.02 -35.59 -25.18
N LEU A 206 -6.72 -35.45 -24.89
CA LEU A 206 -6.01 -34.17 -25.05
C LEU A 206 -6.09 -33.63 -26.49
N ALA A 207 -6.05 -34.51 -27.48
CA ALA A 207 -6.06 -34.13 -28.89
C ALA A 207 -7.45 -33.70 -29.39
N ASP A 208 -8.51 -34.18 -28.72
CA ASP A 208 -9.90 -33.93 -29.09
C ASP A 208 -10.57 -32.86 -28.20
N GLN A 209 -9.79 -32.16 -27.36
CA GLN A 209 -10.33 -31.04 -26.58
C GLN A 209 -10.83 -29.97 -27.55
N SER A 210 -12.08 -29.56 -27.41
CA SER A 210 -12.66 -28.43 -28.17
C SER A 210 -11.87 -27.13 -27.96
N GLY A 211 -11.28 -26.96 -26.78
CA GLY A 211 -10.41 -25.85 -26.43
C GLY A 211 -8.94 -25.99 -26.86
N LEU A 212 -8.56 -27.02 -27.62
CA LEU A 212 -7.19 -27.17 -28.11
C LEU A 212 -6.89 -26.07 -29.15
N ILE A 213 -5.97 -25.17 -28.81
CA ILE A 213 -5.55 -24.05 -29.65
C ILE A 213 -4.40 -24.46 -30.56
N GLU A 214 -3.39 -25.10 -29.98
CA GLU A 214 -2.14 -25.38 -30.68
C GLU A 214 -1.56 -26.71 -30.20
N ARG A 215 -1.01 -27.47 -31.15
CA ARG A 215 -0.12 -28.60 -30.91
C ARG A 215 1.18 -28.33 -31.66
N ALA A 216 2.30 -28.29 -30.96
CA ALA A 216 3.59 -27.99 -31.55
C ALA A 216 4.70 -28.92 -31.02
N PRO A 217 5.60 -29.43 -31.87
CA PRO A 217 6.81 -30.10 -31.39
C PRO A 217 7.74 -29.08 -30.73
N LEU A 218 8.38 -29.47 -29.63
CA LEU A 218 9.44 -28.69 -28.98
C LEU A 218 10.79 -29.17 -29.50
N ASN A 219 11.58 -28.24 -30.06
CA ASN A 219 12.93 -28.55 -30.51
C ASN A 219 13.92 -28.46 -29.35
N ILE A 220 14.41 -29.61 -28.89
CA ILE A 220 15.36 -29.71 -27.78
C ILE A 220 16.60 -30.47 -28.28
N PRO A 221 17.69 -29.77 -28.66
CA PRO A 221 18.86 -30.41 -29.26
C PRO A 221 19.43 -31.53 -28.39
N GLY A 222 19.65 -32.71 -28.99
CA GLY A 222 20.25 -33.86 -28.32
C GLY A 222 19.37 -34.54 -27.27
N CYS A 223 18.08 -34.20 -27.20
CA CYS A 223 17.14 -34.77 -26.24
C CYS A 223 16.01 -35.57 -26.94
N PRO A 224 15.32 -36.48 -26.21
CA PRO A 224 14.15 -37.18 -26.73
C PRO A 224 12.99 -36.23 -27.06
N SER A 225 12.02 -36.73 -27.82
CA SER A 225 10.96 -35.88 -28.38
C SER A 225 10.02 -35.32 -27.29
N ALA A 226 9.56 -34.09 -27.52
CA ALA A 226 8.57 -33.44 -26.68
C ALA A 226 7.58 -32.65 -27.55
N GLU A 227 6.30 -32.67 -27.19
CA GLU A 227 5.23 -31.92 -27.85
C GLU A 227 4.50 -31.07 -26.82
N ALA A 228 4.20 -29.82 -27.15
CA ALA A 228 3.39 -28.93 -26.34
C ALA A 228 1.97 -28.81 -26.92
N PHE A 229 0.99 -28.83 -26.01
CA PHE A 229 -0.42 -28.64 -26.30
C PHE A 229 -0.92 -27.44 -25.51
N VAL A 230 -1.56 -26.49 -26.18
CA VAL A 230 -2.16 -25.30 -25.54
C VAL A 230 -3.66 -25.49 -25.52
N VAL A 231 -4.25 -25.53 -24.33
CA VAL A 231 -5.69 -25.73 -24.16
C VAL A 231 -6.30 -24.53 -23.46
N ASP A 232 -7.34 -23.97 -24.08
CA ASP A 232 -8.24 -22.99 -23.50
C ASP A 232 -9.38 -23.70 -22.76
N SER A 233 -9.53 -23.41 -21.48
CA SER A 233 -10.66 -23.91 -20.70
C SER A 233 -11.96 -23.11 -20.88
N SER A 234 -12.00 -22.17 -21.85
CA SER A 234 -13.11 -21.28 -22.26
C SER A 234 -13.62 -20.28 -21.21
N ARG A 235 -13.33 -20.50 -19.92
CA ARG A 235 -13.66 -19.59 -18.81
C ARG A 235 -12.51 -19.52 -17.82
N ALA A 236 -12.09 -18.30 -17.49
CA ALA A 236 -11.10 -18.09 -16.42
C ALA A 236 -11.62 -18.67 -15.09
N ALA A 237 -10.86 -19.63 -14.54
CA ALA A 237 -11.13 -20.18 -13.22
C ALA A 237 -10.84 -19.12 -12.13
N LYS A 238 -11.38 -19.34 -10.92
CA LYS A 238 -11.09 -18.43 -9.79
C LYS A 238 -9.64 -18.55 -9.29
N SER A 239 -9.02 -19.71 -9.51
CA SER A 239 -7.64 -20.01 -9.13
C SER A 239 -6.96 -20.75 -10.27
N THR A 240 -5.63 -20.84 -10.22
CA THR A 240 -4.82 -21.62 -11.17
C THR A 240 -4.63 -23.06 -10.72
N ILE A 241 -5.45 -23.56 -9.79
CA ILE A 241 -5.21 -24.87 -9.18
C ILE A 241 -5.32 -26.01 -10.21
N TYR A 242 -5.98 -25.74 -11.34
CA TYR A 242 -6.18 -26.63 -12.48
C TYR A 242 -5.38 -26.19 -13.71
N GLN A 243 -4.59 -25.12 -13.61
CA GLN A 243 -3.91 -24.46 -14.72
C GLN A 243 -2.40 -24.40 -14.49
N GLY A 244 -1.65 -24.26 -15.58
CA GLY A 244 -0.20 -24.20 -15.55
C GLY A 244 0.43 -24.99 -16.69
N VAL A 245 1.75 -25.08 -16.63
CA VAL A 245 2.52 -26.02 -17.43
C VAL A 245 2.53 -27.37 -16.72
N ALA A 246 1.97 -28.40 -17.35
CA ALA A 246 1.93 -29.77 -16.87
C ALA A 246 2.85 -30.65 -17.72
N PHE A 247 3.70 -31.45 -17.09
CA PHE A 247 4.64 -32.34 -17.78
C PHE A 247 4.15 -33.78 -17.73
N TRP A 248 3.89 -34.38 -18.89
CA TRP A 248 3.52 -35.78 -19.03
C TRP A 248 4.69 -36.55 -19.59
N VAL A 249 5.22 -37.48 -18.81
CA VAL A 249 6.26 -38.39 -19.26
C VAL A 249 5.72 -39.80 -19.23
N ASN A 250 5.73 -40.48 -20.38
CA ASN A 250 5.23 -41.85 -20.53
C ASN A 250 3.82 -42.07 -19.94
N GLY A 251 2.90 -41.13 -20.20
CA GLY A 251 1.52 -41.23 -19.72
C GLY A 251 1.33 -41.02 -18.22
N ARG A 252 2.28 -40.37 -17.54
CA ARG A 252 2.20 -39.98 -16.12
C ARG A 252 2.60 -38.52 -15.91
N LEU A 253 1.92 -37.85 -15.00
CA LEU A 253 2.24 -36.49 -14.57
C LEU A 253 3.53 -36.47 -13.74
N VAL A 254 4.44 -35.55 -14.05
CA VAL A 254 5.62 -35.23 -13.23
C VAL A 254 5.36 -33.97 -12.41
N GLY A 255 5.46 -34.09 -11.09
CA GLY A 255 5.21 -32.98 -10.15
C GLY A 255 3.77 -32.49 -10.16
N SER A 256 3.57 -31.18 -10.25
CA SER A 256 2.25 -30.55 -10.30
C SER A 256 2.25 -29.41 -11.32
N PRO A 257 1.11 -29.13 -11.99
CA PRO A 257 1.00 -28.02 -12.92
C PRO A 257 1.43 -26.70 -12.27
N SER A 258 2.23 -25.92 -12.99
CA SER A 258 2.80 -24.68 -12.45
C SER A 258 3.10 -23.69 -13.58
N TRP A 259 2.92 -22.40 -13.31
CA TRP A 259 3.43 -21.33 -14.17
C TRP A 259 4.89 -20.98 -13.89
N VAL A 260 5.52 -21.71 -12.96
CA VAL A 260 6.96 -21.70 -12.73
C VAL A 260 7.54 -22.98 -13.34
N VAL A 261 8.46 -22.81 -14.29
CA VAL A 261 9.15 -23.91 -14.99
C VAL A 261 10.63 -23.86 -14.60
N GLY A 262 11.08 -24.85 -13.83
CA GLY A 262 12.37 -24.81 -13.16
C GLY A 262 12.38 -23.77 -12.04
N SER A 263 13.29 -22.81 -12.12
CA SER A 263 13.41 -21.68 -11.16
C SER A 263 12.71 -20.40 -11.62
N GLU A 264 12.13 -20.38 -12.82
CA GLU A 264 11.66 -19.16 -13.46
C GLU A 264 10.15 -19.16 -13.66
N ALA A 265 9.51 -18.03 -13.34
CA ALA A 265 8.09 -17.81 -13.62
C ALA A 265 7.90 -17.42 -15.09
N VAL A 266 7.02 -18.16 -15.78
CA VAL A 266 6.67 -17.89 -17.18
C VAL A 266 5.58 -16.82 -17.28
N ILE A 267 4.64 -16.82 -16.32
CA ILE A 267 3.58 -15.80 -16.18
C ILE A 267 3.11 -15.74 -14.71
N ASP A 268 2.56 -14.60 -14.27
CA ASP A 268 1.93 -14.51 -12.95
C ASP A 268 0.61 -15.31 -12.93
N GLY A 269 0.51 -16.28 -12.00
CA GLY A 269 -0.71 -17.07 -11.77
C GLY A 269 -1.97 -16.24 -11.43
N ARG A 270 -1.84 -14.99 -10.98
CA ARG A 270 -2.98 -14.11 -10.73
C ARG A 270 -3.59 -13.57 -12.03
N ALA A 271 -2.82 -13.50 -13.10
CA ALA A 271 -3.28 -13.03 -14.39
C ALA A 271 -4.47 -13.88 -14.86
N ARG A 272 -5.45 -13.23 -15.47
CA ARG A 272 -6.65 -13.92 -15.97
C ARG A 272 -6.29 -14.98 -17.01
N PHE A 273 -5.27 -14.69 -17.83
CA PHE A 273 -4.67 -15.65 -18.75
C PHE A 273 -4.27 -16.96 -18.04
N ALA A 274 -3.51 -16.83 -16.96
CA ALA A 274 -2.98 -17.95 -16.19
C ALA A 274 -4.08 -18.82 -15.53
N LYS A 275 -5.31 -18.28 -15.43
CA LYS A 275 -6.50 -18.99 -14.92
C LYS A 275 -7.37 -19.59 -16.03
N ARG A 276 -7.09 -19.30 -17.31
CA ARG A 276 -7.88 -19.74 -18.46
C ARG A 276 -7.17 -20.80 -19.29
N TYR A 277 -5.87 -20.64 -19.50
CA TYR A 277 -5.09 -21.52 -20.36
C TYR A 277 -4.32 -22.57 -19.55
N SER A 278 -4.01 -23.68 -20.20
CA SER A 278 -3.09 -24.71 -19.70
C SER A 278 -2.14 -25.11 -20.81
N ILE A 279 -0.89 -25.40 -20.46
CA ILE A 279 0.09 -25.95 -21.40
C ILE A 279 0.43 -27.36 -20.94
N VAL A 280 0.19 -28.35 -21.78
CA VAL A 280 0.60 -29.74 -21.52
C VAL A 280 1.81 -30.07 -22.37
N VAL A 281 2.92 -30.40 -21.73
CA VAL A 281 4.16 -30.85 -22.38
C VAL A 281 4.21 -32.37 -22.28
N LYS A 282 3.96 -33.05 -23.40
CA LYS A 282 3.96 -34.51 -23.50
C LYS A 282 5.28 -34.98 -24.08
N THR A 283 5.92 -35.93 -23.39
CA THR A 283 7.18 -36.55 -23.82
C THR A 283 7.07 -38.07 -23.88
N ASP A 284 8.03 -38.69 -24.55
CA ASP A 284 8.19 -40.14 -24.62
C ASP A 284 8.88 -40.72 -23.36
N ASP A 285 9.08 -42.05 -23.36
CA ASP A 285 9.74 -42.82 -22.29
C ASP A 285 11.23 -42.52 -22.14
N GLY A 286 11.86 -41.90 -23.14
CA GLY A 286 13.26 -41.51 -23.13
C GLY A 286 13.61 -40.47 -22.06
N TRP A 287 12.62 -39.79 -21.49
CA TRP A 287 12.77 -38.84 -20.38
C TRP A 287 12.69 -39.49 -18.99
N THR A 288 12.30 -40.76 -18.89
CA THR A 288 12.08 -41.46 -17.60
C THR A 288 13.34 -41.46 -16.71
N SER A 289 14.53 -41.52 -17.31
CA SER A 289 15.80 -41.48 -16.55
C SER A 289 16.03 -40.16 -15.81
N GLU A 290 15.43 -39.08 -16.30
CA GLU A 290 15.59 -37.72 -15.80
C GLU A 290 14.56 -37.37 -14.71
N ILE A 291 13.74 -38.32 -14.24
CA ILE A 291 12.72 -38.11 -13.20
C ILE A 291 13.18 -38.73 -11.89
N GLU A 292 12.90 -38.06 -10.77
CA GLU A 292 13.09 -38.63 -9.42
C GLU A 292 12.24 -39.90 -9.23
N PRO A 293 12.67 -40.87 -8.40
CA PRO A 293 11.94 -42.14 -8.24
C PRO A 293 10.48 -41.99 -7.78
N ASP A 294 10.16 -40.90 -7.07
CA ASP A 294 8.84 -40.58 -6.56
C ASP A 294 7.95 -39.79 -7.53
N TRP A 295 8.46 -39.48 -8.73
CA TRP A 295 7.81 -38.66 -9.77
C TRP A 295 7.44 -37.23 -9.33
N ALA A 296 8.01 -36.75 -8.22
CA ALA A 296 7.67 -35.43 -7.68
C ALA A 296 8.26 -34.29 -8.50
N ARG A 297 9.36 -34.53 -9.24
CA ARG A 297 10.06 -33.54 -10.06
C ARG A 297 11.05 -34.21 -11.02
N PHE A 298 11.54 -33.41 -11.97
CA PHE A 298 12.73 -33.76 -12.75
C PHE A 298 13.99 -33.65 -11.89
N LYS A 299 14.99 -34.49 -12.19
CA LYS A 299 16.36 -34.40 -11.67
C LYS A 299 17.05 -33.18 -12.28
N ALA A 300 17.94 -32.57 -11.52
CA ALA A 300 18.81 -31.51 -12.04
C ALA A 300 19.79 -32.09 -13.06
N GLY A 301 19.91 -31.46 -14.22
CA GLY A 301 20.79 -31.91 -15.29
C GLY A 301 20.54 -31.18 -16.60
N ALA A 302 21.52 -31.24 -17.50
CA ALA A 302 21.53 -30.46 -18.74
C ALA A 302 20.31 -30.72 -19.66
N LYS A 303 19.81 -31.96 -19.71
CA LYS A 303 18.60 -32.29 -20.49
C LYS A 303 17.34 -31.64 -19.91
N THR A 304 17.18 -31.69 -18.59
CA THR A 304 16.07 -31.04 -17.88
C THR A 304 16.10 -29.53 -18.08
N ASP A 305 17.28 -28.91 -17.95
CA ASP A 305 17.44 -27.48 -18.14
C ASP A 305 17.10 -27.06 -19.58
N ALA A 306 17.51 -27.85 -20.58
CA ALA A 306 17.18 -27.63 -21.98
C ALA A 306 15.66 -27.77 -22.26
N LEU A 307 14.99 -28.77 -21.66
CA LEU A 307 13.53 -28.91 -21.74
C LEU A 307 12.82 -27.70 -21.14
N PHE A 308 13.22 -27.30 -19.95
CA PHE A 308 12.61 -26.17 -19.26
C PHE A 308 12.80 -24.87 -20.03
N GLU A 309 13.98 -24.64 -20.61
CA GLU A 309 14.23 -23.48 -21.47
C GLU A 309 13.34 -23.49 -22.72
N ALA A 310 13.26 -24.62 -23.44
CA ALA A 310 12.41 -24.75 -24.62
C ALA A 310 10.93 -24.50 -24.30
N VAL A 311 10.46 -24.98 -23.15
CA VAL A 311 9.09 -24.78 -22.68
C VAL A 311 8.82 -23.32 -22.31
N ARG A 312 9.77 -22.63 -21.64
CA ARG A 312 9.65 -21.20 -21.33
C ARG A 312 9.55 -20.36 -22.59
N GLN A 313 10.45 -20.58 -23.55
CA GLN A 313 10.45 -19.89 -24.84
C GLN A 313 9.13 -20.13 -25.60
N TYR A 314 8.69 -21.39 -25.67
CA TYR A 314 7.42 -21.73 -26.32
C TYR A 314 6.22 -21.04 -25.66
N ALA A 315 6.15 -21.07 -24.33
CA ALA A 315 5.06 -20.43 -23.60
C ALA A 315 5.04 -18.90 -23.84
N GLN A 316 6.20 -18.23 -23.84
CA GLN A 316 6.30 -16.81 -24.20
C GLN A 316 5.79 -16.52 -25.62
N GLN A 317 6.11 -17.38 -26.60
CA GLN A 317 5.60 -17.24 -27.97
C GLN A 317 4.08 -17.40 -28.04
N VAL A 318 3.53 -18.41 -27.37
CA VAL A 318 2.08 -18.64 -27.27
C VAL A 318 1.40 -17.42 -26.64
N PHE A 319 1.98 -16.85 -25.58
CA PHE A 319 1.43 -15.66 -24.93
C PHE A 319 1.43 -14.45 -25.86
N GLY A 320 2.50 -14.28 -26.66
CA GLY A 320 2.54 -13.24 -27.69
C GLY A 320 1.43 -13.40 -28.73
N LYS A 321 1.19 -14.62 -29.22
CA LYS A 321 0.14 -14.92 -30.21
C LYS A 321 -1.27 -14.71 -29.66
N LEU A 322 -1.50 -15.11 -28.41
CA LEU A 322 -2.81 -15.00 -27.74
C LEU A 322 -3.04 -13.63 -27.08
N SER A 323 -2.15 -12.66 -27.30
CA SER A 323 -2.14 -11.39 -26.56
C SER A 323 -3.23 -10.39 -26.96
N SER A 324 -3.84 -10.45 -28.15
CA SER A 324 -4.79 -9.39 -28.57
C SER A 324 -5.99 -9.29 -27.62
N ASP A 325 -6.61 -10.43 -27.32
CA ASP A 325 -7.80 -10.51 -26.47
C ASP A 325 -7.40 -10.27 -25.00
N LEU A 326 -6.19 -10.72 -24.62
CA LEU A 326 -5.63 -10.47 -23.31
C LEU A 326 -5.35 -8.98 -23.07
N VAL A 327 -4.86 -8.26 -24.09
CA VAL A 327 -4.55 -6.84 -24.04
C VAL A 327 -5.82 -6.04 -23.82
N GLU A 328 -6.90 -6.33 -24.56
CA GLU A 328 -8.19 -5.69 -24.33
C GLU A 328 -8.69 -5.96 -22.90
N GLU A 329 -8.82 -7.23 -22.50
CA GLU A 329 -9.38 -7.58 -21.20
C GLU A 329 -8.56 -7.01 -20.01
N SER A 330 -7.23 -7.04 -20.09
CA SER A 330 -6.36 -6.54 -19.01
C SER A 330 -6.37 -5.02 -18.93
N SER A 331 -6.44 -4.34 -20.08
CA SER A 331 -6.55 -2.88 -20.14
C SER A 331 -7.90 -2.43 -19.57
N GLU A 332 -8.99 -3.10 -19.96
CA GLU A 332 -10.31 -2.84 -19.39
C GLU A 332 -10.35 -3.04 -17.88
N GLU A 333 -9.76 -4.13 -17.37
CA GLU A 333 -9.71 -4.38 -15.92
C GLU A 333 -8.96 -3.27 -15.18
N ALA A 334 -7.83 -2.80 -15.70
CA ALA A 334 -7.09 -1.68 -15.13
C ALA A 334 -7.91 -0.38 -15.13
N LEU A 335 -8.66 -0.11 -16.19
CA LEU A 335 -9.56 1.05 -16.27
C LEU A 335 -10.75 0.92 -15.30
N VAL A 336 -11.29 -0.29 -15.13
CA VAL A 336 -12.40 -0.56 -14.18
C VAL A 336 -11.94 -0.39 -12.73
N ARG A 337 -10.72 -0.81 -12.38
CA ARG A 337 -10.16 -0.59 -11.04
C ARG A 337 -10.04 0.88 -10.69
N ASN A 338 -9.73 1.75 -11.67
CA ASN A 338 -9.59 3.20 -11.50
C ASN A 338 -10.82 3.97 -12.03
N ARG A 339 -12.00 3.33 -12.06
CA ARG A 339 -13.19 3.83 -12.77
C ARG A 339 -13.67 5.20 -12.30
N GLU A 340 -13.68 5.44 -10.99
CA GLU A 340 -14.20 6.69 -10.44
C GLU A 340 -13.32 7.88 -10.83
N GLU A 341 -12.01 7.71 -10.82
CA GLU A 341 -11.09 8.76 -11.23
C GLU A 341 -11.02 8.92 -12.75
N PHE A 342 -11.11 7.82 -13.49
CA PHE A 342 -11.14 7.79 -14.96
C PHE A 342 -12.38 8.50 -15.54
N LYS A 343 -13.55 8.36 -14.90
CA LYS A 343 -14.77 9.11 -15.25
C LYS A 343 -14.57 10.63 -15.12
N GLY A 344 -13.71 11.09 -14.22
CA GLY A 344 -13.45 12.51 -14.02
C GLY A 344 -12.66 13.20 -15.15
N LEU A 345 -12.07 12.42 -16.07
CA LEU A 345 -11.27 12.95 -17.17
C LEU A 345 -12.10 13.49 -18.33
N SER A 346 -11.49 14.39 -19.11
CA SER A 346 -12.02 14.86 -20.40
C SER A 346 -12.12 13.71 -21.41
N GLN A 347 -12.89 13.89 -22.48
CA GLN A 347 -13.01 12.87 -23.52
C GLN A 347 -11.65 12.52 -24.15
N LEU A 348 -10.79 13.51 -24.36
CA LEU A 348 -9.43 13.30 -24.88
C LEU A 348 -8.55 12.54 -23.87
N GLY A 349 -8.55 12.96 -22.61
CA GLY A 349 -7.75 12.30 -21.56
C GLY A 349 -8.18 10.84 -21.32
N ARG A 350 -9.48 10.53 -21.46
CA ARG A 350 -9.95 9.13 -21.42
C ARG A 350 -9.41 8.30 -22.58
N ILE A 351 -9.32 8.86 -23.78
CA ILE A 351 -8.76 8.19 -24.95
C ILE A 351 -7.26 7.94 -24.75
N GLU A 352 -6.52 8.94 -24.26
CA GLU A 352 -5.08 8.83 -24.03
C GLU A 352 -4.74 7.81 -22.94
N VAL A 353 -5.43 7.85 -21.80
CA VAL A 353 -5.25 6.87 -20.72
C VAL A 353 -5.61 5.45 -21.17
N ALA A 354 -6.69 5.28 -21.95
CA ALA A 354 -7.08 3.98 -22.50
C ALA A 354 -6.13 3.47 -23.59
N SER A 355 -5.52 4.37 -24.38
CA SER A 355 -4.44 4.00 -25.32
C SER A 355 -3.21 3.56 -24.56
N PHE A 356 -2.77 4.36 -23.58
CA PHE A 356 -1.62 4.04 -22.75
C PHE A 356 -1.73 2.69 -22.06
N ALA A 357 -2.89 2.38 -21.45
CA ALA A 357 -3.12 1.08 -20.82
C ALA A 357 -2.93 -0.06 -21.82
N ARG A 358 -3.51 0.07 -23.03
CA ARG A 358 -3.35 -0.93 -24.10
C ARG A 358 -1.92 -1.04 -24.60
N ASP A 359 -1.25 0.07 -24.82
CA ASP A 359 0.12 0.11 -25.33
C ASP A 359 1.12 -0.46 -24.31
N LEU A 360 0.88 -0.23 -23.01
CA LEU A 360 1.70 -0.77 -21.93
C LEU A 360 1.53 -2.29 -21.82
N VAL A 361 0.30 -2.81 -21.89
CA VAL A 361 0.07 -4.27 -21.89
C VAL A 361 0.57 -4.91 -23.17
N LYS A 362 0.43 -4.24 -24.32
CA LYS A 362 0.93 -4.74 -25.61
C LYS A 362 2.46 -4.83 -25.64
N SER A 363 3.15 -3.84 -25.08
CA SER A 363 4.61 -3.84 -24.95
C SER A 363 5.12 -4.77 -23.86
N ASN A 364 4.32 -4.99 -22.80
CA ASN A 364 4.65 -5.86 -21.68
C ASN A 364 3.47 -6.77 -21.30
N PRO A 365 3.21 -7.87 -22.05
CA PRO A 365 2.05 -8.75 -21.80
C PRO A 365 2.06 -9.45 -20.42
N THR A 366 3.23 -9.54 -19.80
CA THR A 366 3.44 -10.14 -18.47
C THR A 366 3.36 -9.11 -17.34
N VAL A 367 3.00 -7.85 -17.62
CA VAL A 367 2.90 -6.79 -16.61
C VAL A 367 1.96 -7.19 -15.47
N HIS A 368 2.41 -6.98 -14.24
CA HIS A 368 1.63 -7.29 -13.07
C HIS A 368 0.38 -6.39 -12.98
N PRO A 369 -0.83 -6.93 -12.68
CA PRO A 369 -2.06 -6.13 -12.65
C PRO A 369 -2.01 -4.91 -11.72
N ASP A 370 -1.33 -5.03 -10.57
CA ASP A 370 -1.22 -3.91 -9.63
C ASP A 370 -0.24 -2.85 -10.14
N THR A 371 0.82 -3.24 -10.86
CA THR A 371 1.75 -2.32 -11.51
C THR A 371 1.07 -1.57 -12.65
N LEU A 372 0.31 -2.29 -13.49
CA LEU A 372 -0.51 -1.69 -14.54
C LEU A 372 -1.52 -0.70 -13.95
N SER A 373 -2.23 -1.09 -12.89
CA SER A 373 -3.19 -0.22 -12.20
C SER A 373 -2.51 1.03 -11.64
N ALA A 374 -1.34 0.89 -11.01
CA ALA A 374 -0.58 2.02 -10.49
C ALA A 374 -0.10 2.97 -11.60
N ALA A 375 0.37 2.43 -12.73
CA ALA A 375 0.79 3.23 -13.89
C ALA A 375 -0.39 3.99 -14.52
N VAL A 376 -1.53 3.33 -14.69
CA VAL A 376 -2.77 3.98 -15.17
C VAL A 376 -3.22 5.08 -14.20
N GLN A 377 -3.20 4.81 -12.90
CA GLN A 377 -3.56 5.80 -11.88
C GLN A 377 -2.60 7.00 -11.88
N ALA A 378 -1.29 6.76 -12.01
CA ALA A 378 -0.31 7.83 -12.12
C ALA A 378 -0.58 8.73 -13.32
N LEU A 379 -0.92 8.14 -14.48
CA LEU A 379 -1.27 8.90 -15.67
C LEU A 379 -2.59 9.68 -15.50
N ILE A 380 -3.61 9.10 -14.87
CA ILE A 380 -4.86 9.80 -14.54
C ILE A 380 -4.58 11.04 -13.66
N ASN A 381 -3.70 10.90 -12.68
CA ASN A 381 -3.31 12.01 -11.81
C ASN A 381 -2.53 13.08 -12.58
N LEU A 382 -1.66 12.68 -13.51
CA LEU A 382 -0.92 13.60 -14.39
C LEU A 382 -1.87 14.37 -15.30
N GLU A 383 -2.84 13.70 -15.93
CA GLU A 383 -3.87 14.31 -16.77
C GLU A 383 -4.76 15.32 -16.01
N LYS A 384 -5.05 15.04 -14.73
CA LYS A 384 -5.77 15.99 -13.87
C LYS A 384 -4.93 17.22 -13.50
N SER A 385 -3.61 17.10 -13.55
CA SER A 385 -2.69 18.14 -13.11
C SER A 385 -2.33 19.09 -14.26
N ARG A 386 -2.31 20.39 -14.01
CA ARG A 386 -1.87 21.38 -15.02
C ARG A 386 -0.36 21.33 -15.32
N GLY A 387 0.43 20.60 -14.54
CA GLY A 387 1.89 20.56 -14.61
C GLY A 387 2.50 19.17 -14.89
N GLY A 388 1.68 18.15 -15.14
CA GLY A 388 2.13 16.75 -15.25
C GLY A 388 3.19 16.52 -16.33
N ALA A 389 3.02 17.15 -17.50
CA ALA A 389 3.97 17.05 -18.61
C ALA A 389 5.37 17.59 -18.23
N GLY A 390 5.43 18.71 -17.51
CA GLY A 390 6.70 19.29 -17.05
C GLY A 390 7.37 18.47 -15.95
N LEU A 391 6.60 17.66 -15.19
CA LEU A 391 7.17 16.70 -14.23
C LEU A 391 7.75 15.48 -14.95
N LEU A 392 7.02 14.92 -15.93
CA LEU A 392 7.52 13.81 -16.74
C LEU A 392 8.83 14.15 -17.44
N GLU A 393 8.92 15.32 -18.07
CA GLU A 393 10.15 15.76 -18.72
C GLU A 393 11.33 15.84 -17.73
N LYS A 394 11.09 16.28 -16.49
CA LYS A 394 12.13 16.30 -15.45
C LYS A 394 12.54 14.89 -15.04
N LEU A 395 11.58 13.98 -14.85
CA LEU A 395 11.85 12.58 -14.52
C LEU A 395 12.71 11.89 -15.59
N THR A 396 12.49 12.20 -16.88
CA THR A 396 13.31 11.64 -17.97
C THR A 396 14.76 12.13 -18.01
N LYS A 397 15.08 13.19 -17.26
CA LYS A 397 16.43 13.78 -17.20
C LYS A 397 17.20 13.39 -15.93
N LEU A 398 16.57 12.67 -15.00
CA LEU A 398 17.23 12.20 -13.78
C LEU A 398 18.12 11.00 -14.10
N ASP A 399 19.27 10.93 -13.44
CA ASP A 399 20.10 9.73 -13.43
C ASP A 399 19.64 8.74 -12.33
N ASP A 400 20.23 7.55 -12.32
CA ASP A 400 19.86 6.49 -11.36
C ASP A 400 19.99 6.95 -9.90
N SER A 401 20.99 7.78 -9.59
CA SER A 401 21.23 8.28 -8.23
C SER A 401 20.20 9.31 -7.80
N ASP A 402 19.76 10.17 -8.72
CA ASP A 402 18.70 11.14 -8.50
C ASP A 402 17.33 10.46 -8.36
N ILE A 403 17.08 9.36 -9.10
CA ILE A 403 15.85 8.57 -8.97
C ILE A 403 15.76 7.92 -7.58
N GLU A 404 16.83 7.28 -7.11
CA GLU A 404 16.88 6.73 -5.75
C GLU A 404 16.76 7.83 -4.68
N GLY A 405 17.39 8.98 -4.92
CA GLY A 405 17.30 10.15 -4.05
C GLY A 405 15.86 10.68 -3.93
N LEU A 406 15.14 10.76 -5.04
CA LEU A 406 13.75 11.20 -5.10
C LEU A 406 12.82 10.21 -4.38
N ASP A 407 12.99 8.91 -4.61
CA ASP A 407 12.21 7.87 -3.92
C ASP A 407 12.41 7.93 -2.40
N ARG A 408 13.65 8.07 -1.95
CA ARG A 408 13.97 8.23 -0.52
C ARG A 408 13.33 9.49 0.07
N LEU A 409 13.35 10.60 -0.66
CA LEU A 409 12.72 11.84 -0.23
C LEU A 409 11.22 11.68 -0.08
N LEU A 410 10.53 11.15 -1.10
CA LEU A 410 9.08 10.95 -1.11
C LEU A 410 8.61 9.88 -0.11
N SER A 411 9.48 8.94 0.25
CA SER A 411 9.21 7.94 1.29
C SER A 411 9.21 8.52 2.71
N GLN A 412 9.96 9.59 2.94
CA GLN A 412 10.16 10.18 4.26
C GLN A 412 9.41 11.51 4.45
N TRP A 413 9.22 12.26 3.36
CA TRP A 413 8.68 13.61 3.36
C TRP A 413 7.60 13.75 2.28
N THR A 414 6.53 14.47 2.59
CA THR A 414 5.66 14.97 1.53
C THR A 414 6.34 16.13 0.80
N VAL A 415 6.00 16.36 -0.47
CA VAL A 415 6.52 17.51 -1.24
C VAL A 415 6.23 18.83 -0.52
N ARG A 416 5.08 18.93 0.17
CA ARG A 416 4.69 20.12 0.93
C ARG A 416 5.62 20.35 2.13
N ASP A 417 5.96 19.30 2.88
CA ASP A 417 6.84 19.42 4.04
C ASP A 417 8.25 19.81 3.61
N ALA A 418 8.76 19.18 2.55
CA ALA A 418 10.06 19.49 1.99
C ALA A 418 10.13 20.95 1.51
N LEU A 419 9.10 21.42 0.77
CA LEU A 419 9.02 22.82 0.33
C LEU A 419 8.95 23.79 1.51
N SER A 420 8.20 23.47 2.56
CA SER A 420 8.08 24.35 3.73
C SER A 420 9.43 24.57 4.44
N VAL A 421 10.25 23.52 4.54
CA VAL A 421 11.61 23.62 5.10
C VAL A 421 12.55 24.35 4.14
N LEU A 422 12.46 24.09 2.84
CA LEU A 422 13.26 24.79 1.83
C LEU A 422 12.95 26.29 1.80
N ASP A 423 11.67 26.67 1.90
CA ASP A 423 11.22 28.06 1.93
C ASP A 423 11.73 28.79 3.19
N GLU A 424 11.75 28.12 4.36
CA GLU A 424 12.30 28.69 5.59
C GLU A 424 13.83 28.89 5.50
N ILE A 425 14.55 27.93 4.93
CA ILE A 425 15.99 28.07 4.66
C ILE A 425 16.24 29.21 3.67
N ASP A 426 15.48 29.25 2.58
CA ASP A 426 15.58 30.28 1.55
C ASP A 426 15.31 31.68 2.13
N HIS A 427 14.32 31.79 3.02
CA HIS A 427 13.97 33.03 3.71
C HIS A 427 15.11 33.49 4.63
N ARG A 428 15.64 32.60 5.48
CA ARG A 428 16.78 32.92 6.36
C ARG A 428 18.01 33.36 5.56
N LEU A 429 18.32 32.68 4.45
CA LEU A 429 19.43 33.05 3.56
C LEU A 429 19.22 34.40 2.89
N ALA A 430 17.99 34.71 2.46
CA ALA A 430 17.65 35.99 1.87
C ALA A 430 17.82 37.15 2.86
N VAL A 431 17.31 37.00 4.10
CA VAL A 431 17.45 38.02 5.17
C VAL A 431 18.92 38.30 5.47
N VAL A 432 19.73 37.26 5.64
CA VAL A 432 21.18 37.39 5.91
C VAL A 432 21.87 38.11 4.76
N THR A 433 21.58 37.73 3.52
CA THR A 433 22.17 38.37 2.33
C THR A 433 21.75 39.84 2.19
N ALA A 434 20.52 40.19 2.57
CA ALA A 434 20.05 41.57 2.59
C ALA A 434 20.81 42.41 3.64
N ILE A 435 21.00 41.89 4.86
CA ILE A 435 21.78 42.56 5.92
C ILE A 435 23.23 42.78 5.45
N GLU A 436 23.84 41.78 4.82
CA GLU A 436 25.21 41.88 4.27
C GLU A 436 25.33 43.02 3.25
N LYS A 437 24.37 43.11 2.30
CA LYS A 437 24.42 44.08 1.21
C LYS A 437 24.10 45.51 1.68
N LEU A 438 23.23 45.66 2.70
CA LEU A 438 22.72 46.97 3.13
C LEU A 438 23.51 47.63 4.27
N CYS A 439 24.23 46.86 5.10
CA CYS A 439 24.91 47.41 6.27
C CYS A 439 26.12 48.33 5.94
N GLY A 440 26.68 48.21 4.73
CA GLY A 440 27.79 49.04 4.25
C GLY A 440 27.36 50.34 3.56
N ASP A 441 26.06 50.55 3.34
CA ASP A 441 25.54 51.75 2.68
C ASP A 441 25.06 52.78 3.73
N PRO A 442 25.68 53.98 3.79
CA PRO A 442 25.29 55.02 4.74
C PRO A 442 23.94 55.69 4.41
N ALA A 443 23.38 55.46 3.22
CA ALA A 443 22.03 55.92 2.86
C ALA A 443 20.92 54.95 3.33
N THR A 444 21.27 53.76 3.83
CA THR A 444 20.31 52.78 4.31
C THR A 444 19.57 53.30 5.55
N ASP A 445 18.25 53.31 5.46
CA ASP A 445 17.39 53.68 6.58
C ASP A 445 17.35 52.59 7.66
N GLU A 446 17.67 52.99 8.89
CA GLU A 446 17.75 52.09 10.05
C GLU A 446 16.36 51.53 10.38
N LEU A 447 15.35 52.41 10.45
CA LEU A 447 14.04 52.10 11.00
C LEU A 447 13.17 51.25 10.06
N HIS A 448 13.16 51.58 8.77
CA HIS A 448 12.29 50.95 7.78
C HIS A 448 12.98 49.86 6.97
N THR A 449 14.32 49.75 7.01
CA THR A 449 15.07 48.77 6.21
C THR A 449 15.86 47.77 7.04
N LEU A 450 16.81 48.22 7.88
CA LEU A 450 17.66 47.30 8.65
C LEU A 450 16.92 46.66 9.83
N HIS A 451 16.11 47.44 10.54
CA HIS A 451 15.39 46.95 11.71
C HIS A 451 14.43 45.81 11.38
N PRO A 452 13.60 45.86 10.33
CA PRO A 452 12.72 44.73 10.01
C PRO A 452 13.50 43.45 9.65
N LEU A 453 14.63 43.57 8.96
CA LEU A 453 15.50 42.42 8.62
C LEU A 453 16.11 41.79 9.88
N VAL A 454 16.63 42.61 10.80
CA VAL A 454 17.25 42.12 12.05
C VAL A 454 16.19 41.51 12.99
N THR A 455 14.96 42.03 13.01
CA THR A 455 13.87 41.42 13.78
C THR A 455 13.47 40.04 13.23
N GLN A 456 13.46 39.85 11.91
CA GLN A 456 13.22 38.53 11.31
C GLN A 456 14.41 37.57 11.56
N ALA A 457 15.59 38.12 11.84
CA ALA A 457 16.81 37.37 12.17
C ALA A 457 17.11 37.29 13.68
N ARG A 458 16.10 37.35 14.56
CA ARG A 458 16.28 37.25 16.04
C ARG A 458 17.04 36.00 16.47
N TRP A 459 16.88 34.91 15.74
CA TRP A 459 17.63 33.67 15.91
C TRP A 459 19.15 33.83 15.80
N LEU A 460 19.69 34.97 15.34
CA LEU A 460 21.13 35.27 15.36
C LEU A 460 21.65 35.61 16.77
N PHE A 461 20.79 36.11 17.65
CA PHE A 461 21.17 36.57 18.99
C PHE A 461 21.03 35.47 20.06
N GLY A 462 20.40 34.34 19.71
CA GLY A 462 20.22 33.17 20.57
C GLY A 462 19.14 32.23 20.01
N PRO A 463 19.29 30.90 20.10
CA PRO A 463 18.23 29.96 19.71
C PRO A 463 16.91 30.17 20.46
N GLU A 464 16.97 30.67 21.69
CA GLU A 464 15.81 31.02 22.51
C GLU A 464 14.93 32.13 21.89
N PHE A 465 15.46 32.93 20.96
CA PHE A 465 14.75 34.03 20.30
C PHE A 465 14.25 33.68 18.87
N ASP A 466 14.36 32.41 18.45
CA ASP A 466 13.96 31.97 17.10
C ASP A 466 12.43 31.92 16.93
N SER A 467 11.70 31.45 17.95
CA SER A 467 10.25 31.27 17.83
C SER A 467 9.45 32.55 18.05
N SER A 468 8.50 32.82 17.16
CA SER A 468 7.51 33.90 17.30
C SER A 468 6.44 33.61 18.36
N GLU A 469 6.27 32.35 18.74
CA GLU A 469 5.21 31.86 19.64
C GLU A 469 5.52 32.10 21.13
N TYR A 470 6.79 32.35 21.47
CA TYR A 470 7.25 32.57 22.85
C TYR A 470 7.45 34.07 23.20
N ALA A 471 7.13 34.98 22.28
CA ALA A 471 7.33 36.42 22.47
C ALA A 471 6.16 37.07 23.24
N SER A 472 6.35 37.39 24.53
CA SER A 472 5.36 38.14 25.33
C SER A 472 5.19 39.56 24.79
N ASN A 473 4.16 39.82 24.00
CA ASN A 473 4.02 41.12 23.33
C ASN A 473 3.12 42.12 24.06
N VAL A 474 2.35 41.73 25.09
CA VAL A 474 1.36 42.62 25.73
C VAL A 474 1.88 43.24 27.04
N SER A 475 2.49 42.45 27.92
CA SER A 475 3.05 42.92 29.19
C SER A 475 4.32 43.75 28.96
N LEU A 476 5.24 43.26 28.12
CA LEU A 476 6.43 44.04 27.70
C LEU A 476 6.05 45.32 26.98
N ARG A 477 5.01 45.34 26.14
CA ARG A 477 4.52 46.57 25.50
C ARG A 477 4.06 47.61 26.52
N THR A 478 3.35 47.17 27.55
CA THR A 478 2.86 48.06 28.61
C THR A 478 4.02 48.59 29.47
N ALA A 479 4.97 47.73 29.82
CA ALA A 479 6.18 48.12 30.52
C ALA A 479 7.01 49.12 29.70
N THR A 480 7.24 48.82 28.42
CA THR A 480 7.97 49.66 27.48
C THR A 480 7.31 51.04 27.31
N ALA A 481 5.98 51.09 27.12
CA ALA A 481 5.25 52.35 27.02
C ALA A 481 5.31 53.17 28.32
N LYS A 482 5.27 52.51 29.48
CA LYS A 482 5.38 53.15 30.80
C LYS A 482 6.79 53.71 31.05
N ILE A 483 7.83 52.99 30.64
CA ILE A 483 9.23 53.35 30.83
C ILE A 483 9.65 54.47 29.88
N PHE A 484 9.32 54.36 28.59
CA PHE A 484 9.81 55.27 27.55
C PHE A 484 8.84 56.40 27.19
N GLY A 485 7.64 56.44 27.77
CA GLY A 485 6.48 57.26 27.33
C GLY A 485 6.66 58.78 27.17
N LYS A 486 7.75 59.39 27.67
CA LYS A 486 8.08 60.80 27.42
C LYS A 486 9.07 61.05 26.26
N ARG A 487 9.63 59.98 25.65
CA ARG A 487 10.67 60.03 24.60
C ARG A 487 10.26 59.40 23.26
N VAL A 488 9.02 58.90 23.14
CA VAL A 488 8.53 58.19 21.94
C VAL A 488 8.02 59.18 20.89
N SER A 489 8.57 59.12 19.68
CA SER A 489 8.01 59.84 18.52
C SER A 489 6.81 59.08 17.98
N THR A 490 5.61 59.65 18.11
CA THR A 490 4.36 59.04 17.62
C THR A 490 4.15 59.15 16.10
N THR A 491 5.05 59.85 15.39
CA THR A 491 4.94 60.11 13.95
C THR A 491 5.87 59.24 13.08
N ALA A 492 6.72 58.40 13.66
CA ALA A 492 7.72 57.61 12.93
C ALA A 492 7.18 56.35 12.23
N PHE A 493 5.95 55.90 12.54
CA PHE A 493 5.35 54.71 11.94
C PHE A 493 3.95 55.01 11.39
N ALA A 494 3.66 54.53 10.17
CA ALA A 494 2.33 54.62 9.57
C ALA A 494 1.25 53.81 10.35
N ASN A 495 1.66 52.82 11.16
CA ASN A 495 0.73 51.97 11.91
C ASN A 495 1.38 51.36 13.18
N ALA A 496 1.56 52.17 14.24
CA ALA A 496 2.20 51.74 15.50
C ALA A 496 1.52 50.54 16.22
N ARG A 497 0.30 50.16 15.82
CA ARG A 497 -0.42 48.97 16.33
C ARG A 497 0.06 47.64 15.73
N GLN A 498 0.74 47.64 14.57
CA GLN A 498 1.15 46.42 13.86
C GLN A 498 2.55 45.89 14.27
N ARG A 499 3.39 46.69 14.96
CA ARG A 499 4.75 46.31 15.39
C ARG A 499 5.05 46.81 16.82
N PRO A 500 4.46 46.19 17.85
CA PRO A 500 4.62 46.61 19.24
C PRO A 500 6.02 46.28 19.85
N ASP A 501 6.86 45.58 19.10
CA ASP A 501 8.22 45.14 19.41
C ASP A 501 9.30 46.22 19.14
N ILE A 502 8.94 47.34 18.52
CA ILE A 502 9.86 48.43 18.16
C ILE A 502 9.50 49.71 18.91
N VAL A 503 10.51 50.34 19.53
CA VAL A 503 10.42 51.65 20.16
C VAL A 503 11.33 52.61 19.42
N SER A 504 10.75 53.64 18.81
CA SER A 504 11.51 54.78 18.27
C SER A 504 11.60 55.86 19.33
N LEU A 505 12.82 56.10 19.82
CA LEU A 505 13.17 57.21 20.68
C LEU A 505 13.62 58.39 19.83
N ALA A 506 13.62 59.60 20.39
CA ALA A 506 14.00 60.83 19.67
C ALA A 506 15.41 60.81 19.04
N ASP A 507 16.28 59.91 19.50
CA ASP A 507 17.71 59.80 19.17
C ASP A 507 18.20 58.37 18.85
N ALA A 508 17.33 57.34 18.93
CA ALA A 508 17.70 55.94 18.67
C ALA A 508 16.48 55.06 18.30
N THR A 509 16.73 53.90 17.66
CA THR A 509 15.73 52.85 17.46
C THR A 509 16.10 51.59 18.24
N CYS A 510 15.12 51.03 18.95
CA CYS A 510 15.33 49.89 19.82
C CYS A 510 14.22 48.85 19.63
N SER A 511 14.59 47.58 19.46
CA SER A 511 13.68 46.44 19.50
C SER A 511 13.69 45.79 20.88
N VAL A 512 12.53 45.45 21.44
CA VAL A 512 12.42 44.72 22.72
C VAL A 512 11.52 43.51 22.54
N VAL A 513 12.05 42.33 22.86
CA VAL A 513 11.35 41.03 22.76
C VAL A 513 11.69 40.21 23.99
N GLY A 514 10.73 39.52 24.59
CA GLY A 514 11.03 38.60 25.70
C GLY A 514 10.41 37.23 25.52
N THR A 515 11.11 36.22 26.02
CA THR A 515 10.67 34.82 26.02
C THR A 515 9.90 34.50 27.30
N GLU A 516 8.85 33.71 27.20
CA GLU A 516 8.12 33.20 28.36
C GLU A 516 8.46 31.73 28.62
N ALA A 517 8.57 31.36 29.89
CA ALA A 517 8.69 29.99 30.33
C ALA A 517 7.81 29.72 31.55
N PHE A 518 7.44 28.46 31.73
CA PHE A 518 6.75 28.02 32.94
C PHE A 518 7.74 27.95 34.09
N ASP A 519 7.41 28.62 35.20
CA ASP A 519 8.17 28.50 36.43
C ASP A 519 7.98 27.09 37.03
N SER A 520 8.99 26.24 36.85
CA SER A 520 8.99 24.85 37.33
C SER A 520 9.14 24.71 38.84
N ALA A 521 9.49 25.79 39.55
CA ALA A 521 9.70 25.80 41.00
C ALA A 521 8.50 26.37 41.78
N ASN A 522 7.69 27.24 41.18
CA ASN A 522 6.51 27.80 41.82
C ASN A 522 5.34 27.99 40.83
N SER A 523 4.21 27.33 41.12
CA SER A 523 2.87 27.58 40.58
C SER A 523 2.57 27.25 39.10
N ASN A 524 3.54 26.79 38.28
CA ASN A 524 3.34 26.55 36.83
C ASN A 524 2.73 27.76 36.10
N LEU A 525 2.97 28.97 36.60
CA LEU A 525 2.54 30.20 35.94
C LEU A 525 3.59 30.61 34.90
N MET A 526 3.13 31.15 33.78
CA MET A 526 4.03 31.71 32.76
C MET A 526 4.69 32.98 33.31
N ARG A 527 6.02 33.06 33.18
CA ARG A 527 6.81 34.24 33.54
C ARG A 527 7.79 34.56 32.41
N ILE A 528 8.15 35.83 32.29
CA ILE A 528 9.17 36.27 31.33
C ILE A 528 10.53 35.80 31.86
N GLN A 529 11.30 35.11 31.01
CA GLN A 529 12.59 34.50 31.38
C GLN A 529 13.77 35.33 30.87
N ASP A 530 13.84 35.58 29.56
CA ASP A 530 14.88 36.39 28.92
C ASP A 530 14.24 37.56 28.17
N VAL A 531 14.86 38.74 28.22
CA VAL A 531 14.45 39.91 27.43
C VAL A 531 15.60 40.34 26.53
N LEU A 532 15.40 40.23 25.23
CA LEU A 532 16.29 40.71 24.18
C LEU A 532 15.99 42.19 23.88
N ILE A 533 17.02 43.02 23.96
CA ILE A 533 17.01 44.42 23.56
C ILE A 533 17.98 44.55 22.39
N ILE A 534 17.55 45.10 21.26
CA ILE A 534 18.42 45.32 20.09
C ILE A 534 18.40 46.82 19.78
N GLU A 535 19.51 47.49 20.04
CA GLU A 535 19.75 48.86 19.61
C GLU A 535 20.52 48.84 18.30
N LEU A 536 19.89 49.30 17.22
CA LEU A 536 20.51 49.35 15.90
C LEU A 536 21.14 50.72 15.66
N LYS A 537 22.18 50.76 14.82
CA LYS A 537 22.74 51.99 14.27
C LYS A 537 22.65 51.94 12.76
N LYS A 538 22.39 53.10 12.14
CA LYS A 538 22.41 53.29 10.68
C LYS A 538 23.68 52.71 10.03
N GLY A 539 23.57 52.36 8.75
CA GLY A 539 24.66 51.80 7.96
C GLY A 539 25.96 52.61 8.10
N LYS A 540 27.11 51.91 8.12
CA LYS A 540 28.45 52.49 8.36
C LYS A 540 28.71 53.20 9.70
N SER A 541 27.80 53.18 10.66
CA SER A 541 28.04 53.84 11.96
C SER A 541 28.88 53.00 12.93
N ALA A 542 29.74 53.66 13.69
CA ALA A 542 30.55 53.06 14.74
C ALA A 542 29.80 52.99 16.08
N ILE A 543 30.09 51.96 16.87
CA ILE A 543 29.56 51.80 18.24
C ILE A 543 30.52 52.48 19.23
N GLY A 544 30.05 53.55 19.88
CA GLY A 544 30.76 54.32 20.89
C GLY A 544 30.34 53.98 22.32
N ARG A 545 30.84 54.78 23.27
CA ARG A 545 30.51 54.64 24.70
C ARG A 545 29.10 55.13 25.01
N GLU A 546 28.61 56.11 24.26
CA GLU A 546 27.27 56.69 24.46
C GLU A 546 26.20 55.65 24.18
N GLU A 547 26.34 54.93 23.07
CA GLU A 547 25.42 53.86 22.66
C GLU A 547 25.45 52.68 23.63
N MET A 548 26.63 52.29 24.12
CA MET A 548 26.74 51.24 25.14
C MET A 548 26.11 51.65 26.48
N ASN A 549 26.22 52.91 26.87
CA ASN A 549 25.58 53.44 28.08
C ASN A 549 24.08 53.62 27.91
N GLN A 550 23.63 53.91 26.69
CA GLN A 550 22.21 54.02 26.33
C GLN A 550 21.52 52.66 26.49
N ALA A 551 22.09 51.59 25.92
CA ALA A 551 21.58 50.23 26.08
C ALA A 551 21.61 49.74 27.54
N ASP A 552 22.65 50.10 28.31
CA ASP A 552 22.73 49.85 29.76
C ASP A 552 21.61 50.57 30.53
N GLY A 553 21.34 51.83 30.17
CA GLY A 553 20.24 52.61 30.73
C GLY A 553 18.88 51.96 30.49
N TYR A 554 18.65 51.40 29.29
CA TYR A 554 17.40 50.68 29.01
C TYR A 554 17.19 49.51 29.97
N ILE A 555 18.22 48.71 30.22
CA ILE A 555 18.13 47.57 31.15
C ILE A 555 17.82 48.06 32.57
N GLN A 556 18.51 49.10 33.04
CA GLN A 556 18.30 49.66 34.38
C GLN A 556 16.90 50.25 34.54
N ASP A 557 16.39 50.92 33.51
CA ASP A 557 15.03 51.45 33.50
C ASP A 557 13.99 50.32 33.60
N PHE A 558 14.21 49.19 32.89
CA PHE A 558 13.34 48.02 33.01
C PHE A 558 13.39 47.40 34.41
N LEU A 559 14.59 47.19 34.98
CA LEU A 559 14.77 46.63 36.33
C LEU A 559 14.14 47.53 37.40
N GLY A 560 14.28 48.85 37.29
CA GLY A 560 13.74 49.82 38.26
C GLY A 560 12.25 50.12 38.12
N SER A 561 11.59 49.70 37.03
CA SER A 561 10.20 50.07 36.72
C SER A 561 9.13 49.31 37.51
N GLY A 562 9.47 48.13 38.04
CA GLY A 562 8.51 47.17 38.63
C GLY A 562 7.39 46.75 37.67
N ALA A 563 7.57 46.91 36.35
CA ALA A 563 6.52 46.73 35.36
C ALA A 563 6.45 45.32 34.73
N LEU A 564 7.36 44.42 35.12
CA LEU A 564 7.44 43.05 34.63
C LEU A 564 7.25 42.07 35.79
N ASP A 565 6.48 41.01 35.56
CA ASP A 565 6.30 39.93 36.52
C ASP A 565 7.54 39.01 36.51
N GLY A 566 8.17 38.86 37.67
CA GLY A 566 9.39 38.06 37.85
C GLY A 566 10.67 38.88 37.77
N THR A 567 11.81 38.20 37.64
CA THR A 567 13.13 38.83 37.51
C THR A 567 13.85 38.30 36.27
N PRO A 568 13.48 38.75 35.06
CA PRO A 568 14.04 38.24 33.81
C PRO A 568 15.51 38.65 33.64
N THR A 569 16.22 37.91 32.81
CA THR A 569 17.60 38.25 32.40
C THR A 569 17.57 39.08 31.13
N PHE A 570 18.17 40.28 31.15
CA PHE A 570 18.21 41.16 29.99
C PHE A 570 19.46 40.92 29.14
N ARG A 571 19.29 40.89 27.82
CA ARG A 571 20.39 40.82 26.85
C ARG A 571 20.23 41.95 25.85
N ALA A 572 21.03 42.99 26.02
CA ALA A 572 21.06 44.10 25.07
C ALA A 572 22.21 43.92 24.07
N PHE A 573 21.90 44.09 22.79
CA PHE A 573 22.89 44.13 21.72
C PHE A 573 22.87 45.52 21.07
N VAL A 574 24.02 46.17 21.05
CA VAL A 574 24.24 47.38 20.27
C VAL A 574 24.88 46.97 18.96
N VAL A 575 24.17 47.19 17.85
CA VAL A 575 24.53 46.68 16.54
C VAL A 575 24.90 47.81 15.59
N GLY A 576 26.12 47.77 15.04
CA GLY A 576 26.66 48.79 14.15
C GLY A 576 27.64 48.22 13.12
N TYR A 577 28.28 49.07 12.33
CA TYR A 577 29.23 48.63 11.30
C TYR A 577 30.59 48.26 11.89
N GLU A 578 31.08 49.07 12.84
CA GLU A 578 32.35 48.87 13.53
C GLU A 578 32.26 49.27 15.01
N ILE A 579 33.26 48.91 15.82
CA ILE A 579 33.33 49.24 17.25
C ILE A 579 34.50 50.21 17.46
N ALA A 580 34.24 51.35 18.09
CA ALA A 580 35.28 52.36 18.29
C ALA A 580 36.40 51.83 19.23
N PRO A 581 37.69 52.21 19.01
CA PRO A 581 38.85 51.59 19.68
C PRO A 581 38.91 51.67 21.22
N LYS A 582 38.03 52.45 21.85
CA LYS A 582 38.00 52.67 23.32
C LYS A 582 36.64 52.35 23.94
N THR A 583 35.81 51.59 23.23
CA THR A 583 34.49 51.13 23.66
C THR A 583 34.60 49.71 24.21
N ALA A 584 34.07 49.47 25.40
CA ALA A 584 33.98 48.12 25.96
C ALA A 584 33.03 47.28 25.09
N ARG A 585 33.43 46.04 24.78
CA ARG A 585 32.60 45.13 23.95
C ARG A 585 31.46 44.48 24.73
N GLU A 586 31.58 44.46 26.04
CA GLU A 586 30.63 43.83 26.95
C GLU A 586 30.53 44.63 28.25
N LYS A 587 29.32 44.70 28.81
CA LYS A 587 29.05 45.24 30.14
C LYS A 587 28.03 44.35 30.85
N GLU A 588 28.36 43.92 32.07
CA GLU A 588 27.45 43.15 32.94
C GLU A 588 26.75 44.07 33.93
N ILE A 589 25.46 43.81 34.16
CA ILE A 589 24.62 44.50 35.14
C ILE A 589 24.23 43.48 36.20
N LYS A 590 24.64 43.73 37.45
CA LYS A 590 24.40 42.84 38.59
C LYS A 590 23.66 43.57 39.71
N GLU A 591 22.63 42.94 40.26
CA GLU A 591 21.95 43.37 41.49
C GLU A 591 22.17 42.29 42.56
N GLU A 592 22.61 42.68 43.75
CA GLU A 592 22.87 41.75 44.88
C GLU A 592 23.79 40.56 44.49
N SER A 593 24.76 40.81 43.61
CA SER A 593 25.68 39.79 43.03
C SER A 593 25.04 38.79 42.06
N VAL A 594 23.77 38.96 41.70
CA VAL A 594 23.07 38.18 40.67
C VAL A 594 23.14 38.91 39.33
N LEU A 595 23.51 38.21 38.25
CA LEU A 595 23.50 38.77 36.90
C LEU A 595 22.06 39.04 36.46
N ARG A 596 21.75 40.31 36.21
CA ARG A 596 20.42 40.78 35.78
C ARG A 596 20.39 41.22 34.32
N GLY A 597 21.52 41.64 33.77
CA GLY A 597 21.60 41.91 32.35
C GLY A 597 23.01 41.98 31.79
N LYS A 598 23.09 41.91 30.46
CA LYS A 598 24.35 41.98 29.72
C LYS A 598 24.16 42.84 28.46
N VAL A 599 25.03 43.83 28.26
CA VAL A 599 25.09 44.66 27.06
C VAL A 599 26.29 44.23 26.21
N MET A 600 26.09 44.00 24.92
CA MET A 600 27.13 43.55 23.98
C MET A 600 27.20 44.43 22.74
N ALA A 601 28.39 44.91 22.40
CA ALA A 601 28.66 45.57 21.12
C ALA A 601 28.92 44.50 20.04
N THR A 602 28.09 44.47 18.99
CA THR A 602 28.20 43.50 17.89
C THR A 602 28.17 44.19 16.55
N THR A 603 29.03 43.81 15.61
CA THR A 603 28.98 44.39 14.26
C THR A 603 28.02 43.62 13.33
N TYR A 604 27.46 44.29 12.32
CA TYR A 604 26.69 43.62 11.27
C TYR A 604 27.49 42.46 10.62
N GLY A 605 28.79 42.65 10.40
CA GLY A 605 29.67 41.60 9.90
C GLY A 605 29.87 40.42 10.88
N GLN A 606 29.78 40.65 12.20
CA GLN A 606 29.76 39.56 13.18
C GLN A 606 28.44 38.79 13.16
N LEU A 607 27.30 39.47 12.98
CA LEU A 607 25.99 38.85 12.85
C LEU A 607 25.91 37.96 11.60
N THR A 608 26.38 38.45 10.46
CA THR A 608 26.33 37.69 9.21
C THR A 608 27.27 36.49 9.25
N ARG A 609 28.47 36.61 9.81
CA ARG A 609 29.36 35.45 10.06
C ARG A 609 28.73 34.43 11.01
N THR A 610 28.06 34.88 12.07
CA THR A 610 27.30 34.00 12.98
C THR A 610 26.18 33.29 12.23
N ALA A 611 25.48 34.00 11.34
CA ALA A 611 24.43 33.44 10.50
C ALA A 611 24.95 32.32 9.58
N HIS A 612 26.08 32.56 8.90
CA HIS A 612 26.71 31.55 8.04
C HIS A 612 27.09 30.29 8.81
N GLN A 613 27.63 30.43 10.03
CA GLN A 613 27.98 29.29 10.85
C GLN A 613 26.76 28.50 11.30
N ARG A 614 25.71 29.20 11.78
CA ARG A 614 24.45 28.57 12.22
C ARG A 614 23.67 27.93 11.08
N LEU A 615 23.77 28.45 9.86
CA LEU A 615 23.23 27.83 8.64
C LEU A 615 24.21 26.83 8.02
N PHE A 616 25.20 26.32 8.75
CA PHE A 616 26.17 25.30 8.28
C PHE A 616 26.86 25.63 6.95
N ARG A 617 27.03 26.92 6.65
CA ARG A 617 27.54 27.42 5.36
C ARG A 617 26.73 26.93 4.16
N LEU A 618 25.43 26.71 4.32
CA LEU A 618 24.53 26.30 3.23
C LEU A 618 24.58 27.26 2.03
N LYS A 619 24.82 28.55 2.27
CA LYS A 619 25.02 29.54 1.19
C LYS A 619 26.19 29.18 0.27
N GLU A 620 27.29 28.64 0.81
CA GLU A 620 28.47 28.21 0.03
C GLU A 620 28.17 26.93 -0.78
N ARG A 621 27.20 26.12 -0.35
CA ARG A 621 26.78 24.87 -1.02
C ARG A 621 25.63 25.07 -2.01
N ILE A 622 24.86 26.15 -1.89
CA ILE A 622 23.73 26.52 -2.77
C ILE A 622 23.95 27.95 -3.35
N PRO A 623 25.09 28.24 -3.99
CA PRO A 623 25.48 29.62 -4.35
C PRO A 623 24.61 30.25 -5.44
N ALA A 624 24.13 29.46 -6.41
CA ALA A 624 23.55 29.95 -7.66
C ALA A 624 22.25 30.78 -7.53
N ARG A 625 21.59 30.80 -6.36
CA ARG A 625 20.28 31.45 -6.18
C ARG A 625 20.32 32.93 -5.77
N TYR A 626 21.43 33.42 -5.23
CA TYR A 626 21.46 34.73 -4.52
C TYR A 626 22.56 35.69 -4.96
N GLU A 627 23.44 35.27 -5.87
CA GLU A 627 24.58 36.08 -6.34
C GLU A 627 24.13 37.29 -7.17
N ASP A 628 23.15 37.13 -8.06
CA ASP A 628 22.76 38.14 -9.06
C ASP A 628 21.64 39.12 -8.62
N VAL A 629 21.11 39.01 -7.40
CA VAL A 629 19.97 39.83 -6.95
C VAL A 629 20.43 41.04 -6.11
N SER A 630 19.90 42.24 -6.34
CA SER A 630 20.27 43.42 -5.55
C SER A 630 19.80 43.33 -4.09
N GLY A 631 20.47 44.06 -3.17
CA GLY A 631 20.09 44.07 -1.75
C GLY A 631 18.70 44.67 -1.49
N ALA A 632 18.28 45.63 -2.33
CA ALA A 632 16.96 46.25 -2.25
C ALA A 632 15.84 45.30 -2.69
N ASP A 633 16.07 44.52 -3.76
CA ASP A 633 15.10 43.53 -4.26
C ASP A 633 14.92 42.37 -3.27
N LEU A 634 16.01 41.91 -2.66
CA LEU A 634 15.96 40.91 -1.60
C LEU A 634 15.20 41.43 -0.38
N SER A 635 15.44 42.67 0.04
CA SER A 635 14.69 43.30 1.13
C SER A 635 13.20 43.38 0.80
N ALA A 636 12.83 43.86 -0.39
CA ALA A 636 11.43 43.94 -0.82
C ALA A 636 10.74 42.57 -0.84
N ARG A 637 11.41 41.53 -1.34
CA ARG A 637 10.89 40.15 -1.36
C ARG A 637 10.65 39.61 0.05
N VAL A 638 11.58 39.87 0.96
CA VAL A 638 11.47 39.48 2.38
C VAL A 638 10.30 40.20 3.05
N MET A 639 10.10 41.51 2.78
CA MET A 639 9.00 42.29 3.37
C MET A 639 7.61 41.94 2.81
N GLN A 640 7.52 41.45 1.57
CA GLN A 640 6.25 41.04 0.95
C GLN A 640 5.74 39.67 1.44
N THR A 641 6.60 38.89 2.09
CA THR A 641 6.25 37.54 2.58
C THR A 641 5.61 37.67 3.96
N ALA A 642 4.33 38.07 4.02
CA ALA A 642 3.61 38.17 5.29
C ALA A 642 3.51 36.80 5.97
N THR A 643 4.10 36.67 7.17
CA THR A 643 4.03 35.46 7.99
C THR A 643 2.67 35.39 8.69
N GLN A 644 1.69 34.76 8.04
CA GLN A 644 0.55 34.19 8.74
C GLN A 644 0.16 32.87 8.06
N ALA A 645 0.34 31.76 8.78
CA ALA A 645 -0.36 30.54 8.45
C ALA A 645 -1.87 30.78 8.66
N PRO A 646 -2.74 30.59 7.65
CA PRO A 646 -4.17 30.67 7.86
C PRO A 646 -4.59 29.47 8.73
N LEU A 647 -4.94 29.74 9.98
CA LEU A 647 -5.66 28.79 10.82
C LEU A 647 -7.08 28.63 10.25
N SER A 648 -7.31 27.54 9.53
CA SER A 648 -8.66 27.13 9.13
C SER A 648 -9.40 26.65 10.38
N LEU A 649 -10.19 27.53 11.01
CA LEU A 649 -11.17 27.12 12.00
C LEU A 649 -12.31 26.41 11.27
N VAL A 650 -12.36 25.09 11.39
CA VAL A 650 -13.54 24.30 11.04
C VAL A 650 -14.67 24.75 11.95
N SER A 651 -15.64 25.47 11.40
CA SER A 651 -16.88 25.79 12.10
C SER A 651 -17.72 24.52 12.19
N THR A 652 -17.73 23.90 13.37
CA THR A 652 -18.75 22.91 13.72
C THR A 652 -20.04 23.67 14.06
N SER A 653 -20.97 23.73 13.12
CA SER A 653 -22.34 24.16 13.36
C SER A 653 -23.03 23.16 14.29
N ALA A 654 -23.18 23.52 15.56
CA ALA A 654 -24.07 22.85 16.48
C ALA A 654 -25.50 23.37 16.26
N ASP A 655 -26.25 22.69 15.40
CA ASP A 655 -27.72 22.80 15.38
C ASP A 655 -28.28 21.88 16.48
N GLN A 656 -28.75 22.49 17.57
CA GLN A 656 -29.75 21.88 18.44
C GLN A 656 -31.13 22.36 18.00
N PRO A 657 -32.12 21.48 17.76
CA PRO A 657 -33.48 21.92 17.51
C PRO A 657 -34.13 22.29 18.86
N LYS A 658 -34.74 23.47 18.90
CA LYS A 658 -35.83 23.77 19.83
C LYS A 658 -37.16 23.51 19.11
N ALA A 659 -38.03 22.80 19.85
CA ALA A 659 -39.41 22.39 19.54
C ALA A 659 -39.56 21.17 18.60
#